data_AF-A0A0R3WDV9-F1
#
_entry.id   AF-A0A0R3WDV9-F1
#
_cell.length_a   1.000
_cell.length_b   1.000
_cell.length_c   1.000
_cell.angle_alpha   90.00
_cell.angle_beta   90.00
_cell.angle_gamma   90.00
#
_symmetry.space_group_name_H-M   'P 1'
#
loop_
_entity.id
_entity.type
_entity.pdbx_description
1 polymer ?
#
loop_
_entity_poly.entity_id
_entity_poly.type
_entity_poly.pdbx_seq_one_letter_code
_entity_poly.pdbx_strand_id
1 'polypeptide(L)'
;MSSTRSESDVLELLEYVSSGTQSFLKSAQLVTLSDKPFDQDTHLLEITPALADQLLHSNEFTANIKSEDGNCGDSAAFLCNTTTTKRLLEVETSNSLLLVPDLKIPTMPLDRFWSVDESRVTKCTVASIKSVCLELLPTRAPSLRKLKRRLLPAAFADHIEESDVQNAEVDEFSTFEELCLSVPCSKVELLYAMNRLNVFLWKGRCRLFQLDYLSRVLQAIFDMADELSLNWSQTGFPDPQGVITRLEGLYPSSVLHQVFQRFFYRKRCAKSSSVFPRCGKICRLIGESLLSITRKFAFTDFVSVWCATVPHGMQPRLHRHLTCTGRAYCDVSSLTHQRSITFLPSEDLPDDSVEARLTALFARQPMWPESQLAGYIADLVVDAPVNGLNYVHPNLVAESELLVPSDSEDEDEKTVPSDELEDPEKLALDDPLPVPAVLGTLLNQHCRLSISADGGRCYTEKYPRRYMLSLAHLCCLKLAEHYCSICDLRGVPHHLGREISRAVLLKHEPFTTCTLTSYIRLFSEAYGVAFVSAFRLSPSPSFTVWVTGLLSSCSLTSLCLDACHLGTQHLPVLTLLGASCPTLRFLSLRYNHLSNDAVRSLTARGRYYKSSNLTMIDVSGNPFLSEKSVGLLTALPSVQLIYLSDTGASCVIHAPRYRTILCLMDGSVIEGWNMQYLEFQLHKVGCGRITELTIFWKTLILPQATNRRL
;
A
#
# COMPACT_ATOMS: atom_id res chain seq x y z
N MET A 1 -3.17 -36.23 36.28
CA MET A 1 -3.38 -36.70 37.67
C MET A 1 -4.64 -36.04 38.21
N SER A 2 -5.80 -36.72 38.14
CA SER A 2 -7.05 -36.22 38.69
C SER A 2 -7.13 -36.54 40.19
N SER A 3 -6.44 -35.77 41.03
CA SER A 3 -6.72 -35.82 42.47
C SER A 3 -7.94 -34.94 42.74
N THR A 4 -9.15 -35.50 42.59
CA THR A 4 -10.35 -34.87 43.13
C THR A 4 -10.22 -34.84 44.64
N ARG A 5 -9.80 -33.71 45.21
CA ARG A 5 -9.77 -33.49 46.67
C ARG A 5 -11.19 -33.63 47.22
N SER A 6 -11.31 -34.28 48.37
CA SER A 6 -12.60 -34.43 49.04
C SER A 6 -13.03 -33.10 49.67
N GLU A 7 -14.32 -32.92 49.95
CA GLU A 7 -14.82 -31.67 50.53
C GLU A 7 -14.23 -31.42 51.93
N SER A 8 -13.91 -32.47 52.69
CA SER A 8 -13.25 -32.37 53.99
C SER A 8 -11.81 -31.84 53.86
N ASP A 9 -11.04 -32.31 52.88
CA ASP A 9 -9.65 -31.88 52.68
C ASP A 9 -9.56 -30.39 52.32
N VAL A 10 -10.55 -29.88 51.57
CA VAL A 10 -10.61 -28.47 51.16
C VAL A 10 -10.91 -27.58 52.37
N LEU A 11 -11.82 -28.00 53.25
CA LEU A 11 -12.16 -27.27 54.46
C LEU A 11 -11.01 -27.31 55.49
N GLU A 12 -10.33 -28.44 55.63
CA GLU A 12 -9.16 -28.59 56.50
C GLU A 12 -8.00 -27.67 56.06
N LEU A 13 -7.75 -27.56 54.76
CA LEU A 13 -6.75 -26.61 54.23
C LEU A 13 -7.12 -25.14 54.48
N LEU A 14 -8.41 -24.79 54.47
CA LEU A 14 -8.86 -23.43 54.77
C LEU A 14 -8.62 -23.08 56.25
N GLU A 15 -8.71 -24.05 57.17
CA GLU A 15 -8.39 -23.85 58.59
C GLU A 15 -6.89 -23.52 58.80
N TYR A 16 -5.99 -24.06 57.97
CA TYR A 16 -4.56 -23.80 58.06
C TYR A 16 -4.12 -22.42 57.50
N VAL A 17 -4.90 -21.82 56.60
CA VAL A 17 -4.48 -20.62 55.86
C VAL A 17 -4.71 -19.32 56.63
N SER A 18 -5.54 -19.30 57.69
CA SER A 18 -5.68 -18.10 58.53
C SER A 18 -6.21 -18.39 59.94
N SER A 19 -5.64 -17.70 60.94
CA SER A 19 -5.90 -17.84 62.38
C SER A 19 -7.24 -17.27 62.86
N GLY A 20 -8.27 -17.18 62.00
CA GLY A 20 -9.57 -16.61 62.31
C GLY A 20 -10.70 -17.22 61.50
N THR A 21 -11.18 -18.40 61.91
CA THR A 21 -12.27 -19.17 61.27
C THR A 21 -13.64 -18.49 61.29
N GLN A 22 -13.80 -17.32 61.94
CA GLN A 22 -15.07 -16.59 62.04
C GLN A 22 -15.35 -15.62 60.88
N SER A 23 -14.38 -15.35 59.99
CA SER A 23 -14.54 -14.35 58.91
C SER A 23 -14.91 -14.93 57.54
N PHE A 24 -14.85 -16.26 57.35
CA PHE A 24 -15.21 -16.89 56.09
C PHE A 24 -16.69 -17.28 56.06
N LEU A 25 -17.34 -16.99 54.94
CA LEU A 25 -18.68 -17.51 54.62
C LEU A 25 -18.61 -19.05 54.64
N LYS A 26 -19.65 -19.72 55.16
CA LYS A 26 -19.77 -21.20 55.24
C LYS A 26 -19.81 -21.89 53.86
N SER A 27 -19.37 -21.25 52.77
CA SER A 27 -19.30 -21.89 51.47
C SER A 27 -18.04 -21.51 50.71
N ALA A 28 -17.42 -22.52 50.10
CA ALA A 28 -16.20 -22.41 49.32
C ALA A 28 -16.46 -22.82 47.86
N GLN A 29 -15.76 -22.20 46.92
CA GLN A 29 -15.78 -22.58 45.51
C GLN A 29 -14.43 -23.17 45.11
N LEU A 30 -14.39 -24.45 44.76
CA LEU A 30 -13.19 -25.11 44.24
C LEU A 30 -13.12 -24.90 42.73
N VAL A 31 -12.17 -24.09 42.28
CA VAL A 31 -11.92 -23.84 40.86
C VAL A 31 -10.91 -24.86 40.33
N THR A 32 -11.30 -25.63 39.32
CA THR A 32 -10.47 -26.66 38.66
C THR A 32 -10.30 -26.34 37.18
N LEU A 33 -9.17 -26.71 36.59
CA LEU A 33 -8.95 -26.53 35.16
C LEU A 33 -9.66 -27.64 34.37
N SER A 34 -10.27 -27.28 33.23
CA SER A 34 -10.80 -28.27 32.29
C SER A 34 -9.69 -29.08 31.63
N ASP A 35 -10.05 -30.16 30.93
CA ASP A 35 -9.10 -31.01 30.20
C ASP A 35 -8.42 -30.26 29.02
N LYS A 36 -9.01 -29.17 28.54
CA LYS A 36 -8.49 -28.30 27.47
C LYS A 36 -8.65 -26.81 27.82
N PRO A 37 -7.83 -26.27 28.74
CA PRO A 37 -7.99 -24.90 29.23
C PRO A 37 -7.58 -23.85 28.20
N PHE A 38 -6.81 -24.21 27.18
CA PHE A 38 -6.39 -23.33 26.07
C PHE A 38 -7.17 -23.64 24.80
N ASP A 39 -8.48 -23.79 24.93
CA ASP A 39 -9.37 -23.98 23.78
C ASP A 39 -9.13 -22.88 22.73
N GLN A 40 -9.06 -23.25 21.46
CA GLN A 40 -8.83 -22.31 20.35
C GLN A 40 -10.14 -21.82 19.75
N ASP A 41 -11.26 -22.52 19.99
CA ASP A 41 -12.53 -22.27 19.29
C ASP A 41 -13.35 -21.14 19.94
N THR A 42 -13.15 -20.89 21.24
CA THR A 42 -13.81 -19.79 21.96
C THR A 42 -13.06 -18.48 21.75
N HIS A 43 -13.74 -17.37 21.46
CA HIS A 43 -13.12 -16.03 21.38
C HIS A 43 -13.86 -15.03 22.26
N LEU A 44 -13.14 -14.02 22.77
CA LEU A 44 -13.72 -12.88 23.49
C LEU A 44 -13.91 -11.74 22.51
N LEU A 45 -15.11 -11.17 22.47
CA LEU A 45 -15.44 -10.01 21.62
C LEU A 45 -15.90 -8.86 22.52
N GLU A 46 -15.30 -7.69 22.33
CA GLU A 46 -15.75 -6.47 22.98
C GLU A 46 -17.08 -6.00 22.34
N ILE A 47 -18.08 -5.75 23.17
CA ILE A 47 -19.42 -5.36 22.74
C ILE A 47 -19.75 -4.00 23.34
N THR A 48 -20.03 -3.02 22.47
CA THR A 48 -20.48 -1.70 22.90
C THR A 48 -21.89 -1.78 23.49
N PRO A 49 -22.29 -0.91 24.45
CA PRO A 49 -23.63 -0.94 25.04
C PRO A 49 -24.76 -0.96 24.00
N ALA A 50 -24.67 -0.13 22.95
CA ALA A 50 -25.64 -0.11 21.87
C ALA A 50 -25.74 -1.44 21.08
N LEU A 51 -24.64 -2.17 20.96
CA LEU A 51 -24.62 -3.48 20.31
C LEU A 51 -25.15 -4.56 21.26
N ALA A 52 -24.87 -4.46 22.55
CA ALA A 52 -25.43 -5.33 23.58
C ALA A 52 -26.96 -5.19 23.62
N ASP A 53 -27.48 -3.96 23.58
CA ASP A 53 -28.92 -3.70 23.52
C ASP A 53 -29.56 -4.32 22.28
N GLN A 54 -28.91 -4.21 21.12
CA GLN A 54 -29.36 -4.86 19.89
C GLN A 54 -29.36 -6.39 19.99
N LEU A 55 -28.32 -6.99 20.59
CA LEU A 55 -28.21 -8.44 20.78
C LEU A 55 -29.25 -8.98 21.76
N LEU A 56 -29.60 -8.22 22.80
CA LEU A 56 -30.51 -8.65 23.86
C LEU A 56 -31.99 -8.42 23.53
N HIS A 57 -32.32 -7.36 22.76
CA HIS A 57 -33.70 -6.94 22.54
C HIS A 57 -34.22 -7.15 21.11
N SER A 58 -33.35 -7.44 20.13
CA SER A 58 -33.77 -7.69 18.75
C SER A 58 -33.96 -9.18 18.49
N ASN A 59 -35.17 -9.57 18.09
CA ASN A 59 -35.45 -10.95 17.65
C ASN A 59 -34.80 -11.30 16.29
N GLU A 60 -34.34 -10.31 15.52
CA GLU A 60 -33.80 -10.46 14.16
C GLU A 60 -32.43 -9.79 14.00
N PHE A 61 -31.54 -9.86 15.00
CA PHE A 61 -30.18 -9.38 14.83
C PHE A 61 -29.36 -10.34 13.97
N THR A 62 -29.06 -9.96 12.72
CA THR A 62 -28.13 -10.68 11.84
C THR A 62 -26.84 -9.88 11.66
N ALA A 63 -25.71 -10.47 12.07
CA ALA A 63 -24.38 -9.94 11.76
C ALA A 63 -23.55 -11.04 11.10
N ASN A 64 -22.86 -10.67 10.02
CA ASN A 64 -22.02 -11.56 9.25
C ASN A 64 -20.56 -11.14 9.40
N ILE A 65 -19.68 -12.11 9.65
CA ILE A 65 -18.24 -11.89 9.61
C ILE A 65 -17.77 -12.15 8.18
N LYS A 66 -17.14 -11.16 7.57
CA LYS A 66 -16.63 -11.19 6.19
C LYS A 66 -15.14 -10.87 6.16
N SER A 67 -14.45 -11.35 5.13
CA SER A 67 -13.06 -11.01 4.84
C SER A 67 -12.94 -10.51 3.40
N GLU A 68 -11.92 -9.70 3.12
CA GLU A 68 -11.71 -9.09 1.79
C GLU A 68 -11.36 -10.10 0.70
N ASP A 69 -10.62 -11.15 1.06
CA ASP A 69 -10.25 -12.23 0.16
C ASP A 69 -10.61 -13.52 0.87
N GLY A 70 -11.53 -14.31 0.33
CA GLY A 70 -12.00 -15.57 0.92
C GLY A 70 -10.94 -16.68 1.03
N ASN A 71 -9.65 -16.32 1.00
CA ASN A 71 -8.51 -17.21 1.03
C ASN A 71 -7.61 -16.94 2.25
N CYS A 72 -7.15 -18.02 2.87
CA CYS A 72 -6.45 -18.03 4.15
C CYS A 72 -5.09 -17.30 4.13
N GLY A 73 -4.94 -16.30 5.01
CA GLY A 73 -3.66 -15.71 5.45
C GLY A 73 -3.63 -14.18 5.44
N ASP A 74 -3.61 -13.57 6.63
CA ASP A 74 -3.40 -12.13 6.94
C ASP A 74 -4.47 -11.09 6.51
N SER A 75 -5.55 -11.49 5.82
CA SER A 75 -6.62 -10.55 5.45
C SER A 75 -7.45 -10.07 6.64
N ALA A 76 -7.77 -8.78 6.68
CA ALA A 76 -8.59 -8.19 7.72
C ALA A 76 -10.01 -8.80 7.75
N ALA A 77 -10.54 -9.01 8.96
CA ALA A 77 -11.90 -9.46 9.17
C ALA A 77 -12.82 -8.30 9.59
N PHE A 78 -14.07 -8.36 9.15
CA PHE A 78 -15.06 -7.32 9.37
C PHE A 78 -16.37 -7.92 9.87
N LEU A 79 -16.95 -7.31 10.90
CA LEU A 79 -18.29 -7.58 11.37
C LEU A 79 -19.26 -6.61 10.70
N CYS A 80 -20.11 -7.15 9.82
CA CYS A 80 -21.09 -6.37 9.07
C CYS A 80 -22.50 -6.68 9.58
N ASN A 81 -23.22 -5.66 10.04
CA ASN A 81 -24.67 -5.76 10.24
C ASN A 81 -25.40 -5.21 9.00
N THR A 82 -26.69 -4.91 9.12
CA THR A 82 -27.51 -4.42 8.01
C THR A 82 -27.12 -3.01 7.54
N THR A 83 -26.54 -2.18 8.41
CA THR A 83 -26.33 -0.74 8.17
C THR A 83 -24.88 -0.26 8.33
N THR A 84 -24.04 -0.99 9.05
CA THR A 84 -22.71 -0.57 9.48
C THR A 84 -21.70 -1.72 9.43
N THR A 85 -20.45 -1.37 9.17
CA THR A 85 -19.32 -2.30 9.21
C THR A 85 -18.30 -1.89 10.27
N LYS A 86 -17.81 -2.88 11.02
CA LYS A 86 -16.75 -2.70 12.01
C LYS A 86 -15.60 -3.66 11.70
N ARG A 87 -14.37 -3.18 11.74
CA ARG A 87 -13.17 -4.01 11.61
C ARG A 87 -12.91 -4.74 12.92
N LEU A 88 -12.59 -6.03 12.83
CA LEU A 88 -12.15 -6.84 13.96
C LEU A 88 -10.64 -6.68 14.14
N LEU A 89 -10.22 -6.33 15.36
CA LEU A 89 -8.81 -6.22 15.74
C LEU A 89 -8.52 -7.16 16.90
N GLU A 90 -7.44 -7.92 16.77
CA GLU A 90 -6.97 -8.79 17.83
C GLU A 90 -6.04 -7.99 18.77
N VAL A 91 -6.40 -7.91 20.05
CA VAL A 91 -5.66 -7.17 21.06
C VAL A 91 -5.25 -8.10 22.18
N GLU A 92 -3.95 -8.14 22.45
CA GLU A 92 -3.39 -8.92 23.54
C GLU A 92 -3.55 -8.16 24.87
N THR A 93 -4.11 -8.84 25.86
CA THR A 93 -4.29 -8.31 27.21
C THR A 93 -3.10 -8.73 28.08
N SER A 94 -2.61 -7.82 28.93
CA SER A 94 -1.52 -8.12 29.87
C SER A 94 -1.90 -9.15 30.96
N ASN A 95 -3.19 -9.40 31.15
CA ASN A 95 -3.73 -10.34 32.13
C ASN A 95 -4.24 -11.61 31.45
N SER A 96 -4.22 -12.73 32.18
CA SER A 96 -4.95 -13.94 31.78
C SER A 96 -6.39 -13.89 32.30
N LEU A 97 -7.35 -13.94 31.39
CA LEU A 97 -8.78 -13.96 31.67
C LEU A 97 -9.26 -15.41 31.79
N LEU A 98 -9.90 -15.74 32.91
CA LEU A 98 -10.46 -17.06 33.16
C LEU A 98 -11.97 -17.03 32.91
N LEU A 99 -12.43 -17.79 31.92
CA LEU A 99 -13.84 -18.02 31.68
C LEU A 99 -14.30 -19.17 32.57
N VAL A 100 -15.03 -18.82 33.63
CA VAL A 100 -15.55 -19.77 34.62
C VAL A 100 -17.07 -19.63 34.65
N PRO A 101 -17.83 -20.50 33.95
CA PRO A 101 -19.29 -20.48 34.03
C PRO A 101 -19.74 -20.70 35.47
N ASP A 102 -20.86 -20.06 35.83
CA ASP A 102 -21.52 -20.17 37.14
C ASP A 102 -20.65 -19.77 38.35
N LEU A 103 -19.53 -19.08 38.14
CA LEU A 103 -18.71 -18.55 39.23
C LEU A 103 -19.47 -17.49 40.00
N LYS A 104 -19.71 -17.75 41.29
CA LYS A 104 -20.44 -16.83 42.15
C LYS A 104 -19.48 -15.79 42.72
N ILE A 105 -19.67 -14.53 42.34
CA ILE A 105 -18.89 -13.38 42.84
C ILE A 105 -19.79 -12.54 43.75
N PRO A 106 -19.40 -12.28 45.01
CA PRO A 106 -20.22 -11.47 45.92
C PRO A 106 -20.17 -10.00 45.51
N THR A 107 -21.17 -9.53 44.76
CA THR A 107 -21.21 -8.16 44.22
C THR A 107 -22.15 -7.20 44.96
N MET A 108 -23.04 -7.67 45.85
CA MET A 108 -23.93 -6.89 46.74
C MET A 108 -24.36 -7.77 47.95
N PRO A 109 -24.88 -7.25 49.09
CA PRO A 109 -24.74 -7.88 50.40
C PRO A 109 -25.44 -9.25 50.48
N LEU A 110 -24.87 -10.15 51.29
CA LEU A 110 -25.19 -11.58 51.44
C LEU A 110 -26.70 -11.92 51.36
N ASP A 111 -27.25 -12.01 50.16
CA ASP A 111 -28.60 -12.56 49.98
C ASP A 111 -28.51 -14.09 49.87
N ARG A 112 -29.08 -14.74 50.89
CA ARG A 112 -29.60 -16.14 51.05
C ARG A 112 -28.73 -17.34 50.65
N PHE A 113 -27.76 -17.20 49.75
CA PHE A 113 -26.96 -18.31 49.21
C PHE A 113 -25.69 -18.61 50.00
N TRP A 114 -25.14 -17.59 50.67
CA TRP A 114 -23.95 -17.71 51.53
C TRP A 114 -24.31 -17.88 53.02
N SER A 115 -25.58 -17.67 53.35
CA SER A 115 -26.19 -17.86 54.68
C SER A 115 -26.84 -19.24 54.79
N VAL A 116 -26.06 -20.28 54.49
CA VAL A 116 -26.45 -21.67 54.69
C VAL A 116 -25.93 -22.12 56.06
N ASP A 117 -26.76 -22.81 56.86
CA ASP A 117 -26.36 -23.29 58.18
C ASP A 117 -25.23 -24.35 58.13
N GLU A 118 -25.08 -25.03 56.99
CA GLU A 118 -24.08 -26.07 56.72
C GLU A 118 -23.00 -25.64 55.73
N SER A 119 -21.76 -26.11 55.97
CA SER A 119 -20.61 -25.85 55.11
C SER A 119 -20.76 -26.49 53.73
N ARG A 120 -20.71 -25.73 52.63
CA ARG A 120 -20.87 -26.25 51.26
C ARG A 120 -19.70 -25.91 50.35
N VAL A 121 -19.11 -26.92 49.71
CA VAL A 121 -18.09 -26.74 48.65
C VAL A 121 -18.76 -26.90 47.29
N THR A 122 -18.62 -25.90 46.42
CA THR A 122 -19.13 -25.94 45.04
C THR A 122 -17.97 -26.02 44.07
N LYS A 123 -17.99 -27.00 43.16
CA LYS A 123 -16.92 -27.20 42.17
C LYS A 123 -17.26 -26.41 40.92
N CYS A 124 -16.33 -25.56 40.48
CA CYS A 124 -16.41 -24.81 39.24
C CYS A 124 -15.23 -25.22 38.35
N THR A 125 -15.47 -25.37 37.05
CA THR A 125 -14.42 -25.68 36.08
C THR A 125 -14.12 -24.46 35.24
N VAL A 126 -12.84 -24.11 35.09
CA VAL A 126 -12.39 -23.09 34.13
C VAL A 126 -12.62 -23.66 32.73
N ALA A 127 -13.56 -23.07 32.00
CA ALA A 127 -13.89 -23.47 30.64
C ALA A 127 -12.73 -23.12 29.69
N SER A 128 -12.20 -21.90 29.78
CA SER A 128 -11.09 -21.45 28.96
C SER A 128 -10.27 -20.35 29.64
N ILE A 129 -8.98 -20.28 29.30
CA ILE A 129 -8.05 -19.21 29.65
C ILE A 129 -7.74 -18.42 28.38
N LYS A 130 -7.89 -17.10 28.41
CA LYS A 130 -7.65 -16.21 27.27
C LYS A 130 -6.73 -15.06 27.66
N SER A 131 -5.81 -14.70 26.76
CA SER A 131 -4.95 -13.52 26.87
C SER A 131 -5.18 -12.53 25.74
N VAL A 132 -6.25 -12.74 24.96
CA VAL A 132 -6.55 -11.97 23.75
C VAL A 132 -8.05 -11.70 23.70
N CYS A 133 -8.41 -10.48 23.33
CA CYS A 133 -9.77 -10.09 22.98
C CYS A 133 -9.84 -9.49 21.57
N LEU A 134 -10.99 -9.63 20.95
CA LEU A 134 -11.34 -9.01 19.68
C LEU A 134 -12.02 -7.67 19.97
N GLU A 135 -11.46 -6.59 19.46
CA GLU A 135 -12.03 -5.25 19.52
C GLU A 135 -12.72 -4.90 18.21
N LEU A 136 -13.77 -4.08 18.30
CA LEU A 136 -14.56 -3.63 17.15
C LEU A 136 -14.28 -2.15 16.83
N LEU A 137 -13.55 -1.91 15.75
CA LEU A 137 -13.26 -0.56 15.28
C LEU A 137 -14.25 -0.13 14.18
N PRO A 138 -15.05 0.93 14.36
CA PRO A 138 -15.88 1.48 13.29
C PRO A 138 -15.03 1.85 12.09
N THR A 139 -15.44 1.43 10.89
CA THR A 139 -14.68 1.71 9.66
C THR A 139 -15.61 2.04 8.50
N ARG A 140 -15.18 2.91 7.59
CA ARG A 140 -15.88 3.13 6.33
C ARG A 140 -15.55 1.98 5.39
N ALA A 141 -16.56 1.19 5.08
CA ALA A 141 -16.49 0.12 4.11
C ALA A 141 -17.49 0.35 2.96
N PRO A 142 -17.33 -0.31 1.81
CA PRO A 142 -16.09 -0.94 1.37
C PRO A 142 -15.04 0.11 0.96
N SER A 143 -13.78 -0.32 0.88
CA SER A 143 -12.72 0.44 0.22
C SER A 143 -13.15 0.79 -1.21
N LEU A 144 -13.31 2.10 -1.49
CA LEU A 144 -13.73 2.59 -2.81
C LEU A 144 -12.71 2.19 -3.89
N ARG A 145 -11.42 2.21 -3.56
CA ARG A 145 -10.35 1.85 -4.50
C ARG A 145 -10.38 0.38 -4.86
N LYS A 146 -10.52 -0.51 -3.87
CA LYS A 146 -10.59 -1.96 -4.11
C LYS A 146 -11.86 -2.33 -4.86
N LEU A 147 -13.01 -1.73 -4.50
CA LEU A 147 -14.26 -1.94 -5.22
C LEU A 147 -14.17 -1.47 -6.67
N LYS A 148 -13.63 -0.27 -6.91
CA LYS A 148 -13.39 0.26 -8.26
C LYS A 148 -12.48 -0.67 -9.07
N ARG A 149 -11.35 -1.11 -8.49
CA ARG A 149 -10.42 -2.05 -9.15
C ARG A 149 -11.09 -3.36 -9.53
N ARG A 150 -11.97 -3.89 -8.68
CA ARG A 150 -12.73 -5.11 -8.93
C ARG A 150 -13.76 -4.96 -10.04
N LEU A 151 -14.39 -3.79 -10.14
CA LEU A 151 -15.41 -3.50 -11.16
C LEU A 151 -14.85 -2.91 -12.46
N LEU A 152 -13.57 -2.54 -12.49
CA LEU A 152 -12.91 -1.96 -13.67
C LEU A 152 -12.97 -2.87 -14.91
N PRO A 153 -12.81 -4.21 -14.82
CA PRO A 153 -13.00 -5.09 -15.97
C PRO A 153 -14.43 -5.06 -16.53
N ALA A 154 -15.42 -4.73 -15.69
CA ALA A 154 -16.82 -4.60 -16.05
C ALA A 154 -17.21 -3.15 -16.43
N ALA A 155 -16.24 -2.30 -16.80
CA ALA A 155 -16.51 -0.93 -17.21
C ALA A 155 -17.47 -0.89 -18.41
N PHE A 156 -18.30 0.14 -18.46
CA PHE A 156 -19.32 0.34 -19.48
C PHE A 156 -19.10 1.69 -20.18
N ALA A 157 -18.73 1.63 -21.45
CA ALA A 157 -18.37 2.79 -22.26
C ALA A 157 -19.49 3.22 -23.21
N ASP A 158 -20.11 2.26 -23.91
CA ASP A 158 -21.25 2.52 -24.77
C ASP A 158 -22.17 1.30 -24.88
N HIS A 159 -23.47 1.55 -24.93
CA HIS A 159 -24.50 0.54 -25.11
C HIS A 159 -24.54 -0.04 -26.54
N ILE A 160 -24.05 0.70 -27.54
CA ILE A 160 -24.05 0.27 -28.94
C ILE A 160 -22.96 -0.78 -29.18
N GLU A 161 -21.73 -0.50 -28.77
CA GLU A 161 -20.58 -1.41 -28.93
C GLU A 161 -20.76 -2.72 -28.12
N GLU A 162 -21.43 -2.63 -26.97
CA GLU A 162 -21.71 -3.76 -26.07
C GLU A 162 -22.87 -4.66 -26.54
N SER A 163 -23.64 -4.24 -27.55
CA SER A 163 -24.70 -5.06 -28.13
C SER A 163 -24.15 -6.20 -29.01
N ASP A 164 -22.91 -6.04 -29.49
CA ASP A 164 -22.17 -7.00 -30.33
C ASP A 164 -21.28 -7.96 -29.51
N VAL A 165 -21.15 -7.74 -28.20
CA VAL A 165 -20.37 -8.60 -27.29
C VAL A 165 -21.11 -9.92 -27.07
N GLN A 166 -20.42 -11.04 -27.26
CA GLN A 166 -21.01 -12.37 -27.07
C GLN A 166 -21.47 -12.53 -25.61
N ASN A 167 -22.71 -13.02 -25.40
CA ASN A 167 -23.33 -13.17 -24.07
C ASN A 167 -22.45 -13.91 -23.02
N ALA A 168 -21.48 -14.71 -23.46
CA ALA A 168 -20.56 -15.44 -22.58
C ALA A 168 -19.63 -14.54 -21.75
N GLU A 169 -19.23 -13.37 -22.24
CA GLU A 169 -18.38 -12.42 -21.48
C GLU A 169 -19.19 -11.63 -20.45
N VAL A 170 -20.49 -11.44 -20.70
CA VAL A 170 -21.41 -10.71 -19.82
C VAL A 170 -21.77 -11.51 -18.57
N ASP A 171 -21.75 -12.85 -18.65
CA ASP A 171 -22.07 -13.74 -17.53
C ASP A 171 -20.96 -13.85 -16.47
N GLU A 172 -19.75 -13.38 -16.77
CA GLU A 172 -18.62 -13.37 -15.83
C GLU A 172 -18.70 -12.20 -14.83
N PHE A 173 -19.54 -11.19 -15.10
CA PHE A 173 -19.68 -10.02 -14.23
C PHE A 173 -20.51 -10.30 -12.97
N SER A 174 -20.15 -9.63 -11.87
CA SER A 174 -20.81 -9.86 -10.59
C SER A 174 -22.23 -9.26 -10.52
N THR A 175 -23.15 -10.00 -9.91
CA THR A 175 -24.47 -9.48 -9.52
C THR A 175 -24.40 -8.66 -8.23
N PHE A 176 -25.46 -7.92 -7.92
CA PHE A 176 -25.53 -7.16 -6.67
C PHE A 176 -25.48 -8.08 -5.44
N GLU A 177 -26.16 -9.22 -5.49
CA GLU A 177 -26.16 -10.25 -4.46
C GLU A 177 -24.76 -10.84 -4.25
N GLU A 178 -24.05 -11.15 -5.32
CA GLU A 178 -22.67 -11.67 -5.25
C GLU A 178 -21.71 -10.65 -4.64
N LEU A 179 -21.85 -9.36 -4.98
CA LEU A 179 -21.07 -8.29 -4.36
C LEU A 179 -21.40 -8.16 -2.87
N CYS A 180 -22.68 -8.30 -2.49
CA CYS A 180 -23.09 -8.28 -1.09
C CYS A 180 -22.44 -9.42 -0.28
N LEU A 181 -22.22 -10.60 -0.88
CA LEU A 181 -21.57 -11.74 -0.21
C LEU A 181 -20.05 -11.59 -0.16
N SER A 182 -19.44 -11.15 -1.25
CA SER A 182 -17.99 -11.16 -1.43
C SER A 182 -17.27 -9.90 -0.94
N VAL A 183 -17.95 -8.74 -0.88
CA VAL A 183 -17.35 -7.49 -0.39
C VAL A 183 -17.64 -7.34 1.11
N PRO A 184 -16.62 -7.09 1.96
CA PRO A 184 -16.81 -6.96 3.40
C PRO A 184 -17.39 -5.59 3.77
N CYS A 185 -18.69 -5.43 3.53
CA CYS A 185 -19.43 -4.25 3.91
C CYS A 185 -20.90 -4.59 4.20
N SER A 186 -21.62 -3.65 4.82
CA SER A 186 -23.06 -3.69 4.92
C SER A 186 -23.71 -3.33 3.58
N LYS A 187 -24.98 -3.67 3.45
CA LYS A 187 -25.74 -3.43 2.22
C LYS A 187 -25.90 -1.94 1.91
N VAL A 188 -26.16 -1.14 2.94
CA VAL A 188 -26.32 0.32 2.81
C VAL A 188 -25.01 0.97 2.38
N GLU A 189 -23.91 0.56 2.98
CA GLU A 189 -22.56 1.02 2.64
C GLU A 189 -22.14 0.63 1.21
N LEU A 190 -22.48 -0.58 0.76
CA LEU A 190 -22.22 -0.99 -0.63
C LEU A 190 -22.98 -0.10 -1.62
N LEU A 191 -24.25 0.19 -1.35
CA LEU A 191 -25.05 1.08 -2.19
C LEU A 191 -24.48 2.49 -2.23
N TYR A 192 -23.97 2.99 -1.11
CA TYR A 192 -23.24 4.26 -1.09
C TYR A 192 -21.98 4.23 -1.95
N ALA A 193 -21.17 3.19 -1.83
CA ALA A 193 -19.93 3.05 -2.61
C ALA A 193 -20.22 2.90 -4.12
N MET A 194 -21.21 2.09 -4.48
CA MET A 194 -21.74 2.02 -5.85
C MET A 194 -22.27 3.38 -6.31
N ASN A 195 -22.85 4.16 -5.37
CA ASN A 195 -23.34 5.49 -5.69
C ASN A 195 -22.19 6.42 -6.10
N ARG A 196 -21.16 6.43 -5.26
CA ARG A 196 -19.98 7.26 -5.41
C ARG A 196 -19.17 6.95 -6.66
N LEU A 197 -19.13 5.67 -7.06
CA LEU A 197 -18.38 5.17 -8.21
C LEU A 197 -19.16 5.15 -9.52
N ASN A 198 -20.43 5.61 -9.54
CA ASN A 198 -21.30 5.52 -10.73
C ASN A 198 -21.45 4.09 -11.25
N VAL A 199 -21.71 3.15 -10.34
CA VAL A 199 -22.04 1.76 -10.69
C VAL A 199 -23.54 1.66 -10.94
N PHE A 200 -23.92 1.09 -12.08
CA PHE A 200 -25.30 0.87 -12.52
C PHE A 200 -25.54 -0.61 -12.83
N LEU A 201 -26.81 -1.01 -12.88
CA LEU A 201 -27.19 -2.33 -13.34
C LEU A 201 -27.39 -2.34 -14.86
N TRP A 202 -26.72 -3.26 -15.55
CA TRP A 202 -26.93 -3.52 -16.97
C TRP A 202 -27.16 -5.02 -17.17
N LYS A 203 -28.33 -5.39 -17.71
CA LYS A 203 -28.74 -6.79 -17.88
C LYS A 203 -28.58 -7.64 -16.59
N GLY A 204 -28.89 -7.06 -15.42
CA GLY A 204 -28.78 -7.72 -14.11
C GLY A 204 -27.36 -7.80 -13.51
N ARG A 205 -26.35 -7.25 -14.19
CA ARG A 205 -24.95 -7.22 -13.73
C ARG A 205 -24.53 -5.82 -13.28
N CYS A 206 -23.66 -5.73 -12.27
CA CYS A 206 -23.13 -4.46 -11.79
C CYS A 206 -21.97 -3.99 -12.68
N ARG A 207 -22.11 -2.83 -13.32
CA ARG A 207 -21.11 -2.26 -14.24
C ARG A 207 -20.72 -0.84 -13.86
N LEU A 208 -19.45 -0.51 -14.07
CA LEU A 208 -18.89 0.82 -13.79
C LEU A 208 -19.10 1.73 -15.01
N PHE A 209 -20.03 2.67 -14.95
CA PHE A 209 -20.35 3.52 -16.10
C PHE A 209 -19.32 4.63 -16.26
N GLN A 210 -18.82 4.81 -17.49
CA GLN A 210 -17.90 5.87 -17.81
C GLN A 210 -18.58 7.25 -17.73
N LEU A 211 -17.82 8.24 -17.28
CA LEU A 211 -18.33 9.61 -17.07
C LEU A 211 -18.82 10.23 -18.38
N ASP A 212 -18.10 10.01 -19.49
CA ASP A 212 -18.44 10.57 -20.80
C ASP A 212 -19.76 10.02 -21.35
N TYR A 213 -20.03 8.73 -21.11
CA TYR A 213 -21.32 8.13 -21.47
C TYR A 213 -22.47 8.77 -20.69
N LEU A 214 -22.35 8.85 -19.37
CA LEU A 214 -23.36 9.48 -18.51
C LEU A 214 -23.58 10.95 -18.86
N SER A 215 -22.50 11.67 -19.19
CA SER A 215 -22.55 13.06 -19.65
C SER A 215 -23.37 13.19 -20.94
N ARG A 216 -23.14 12.33 -21.94
CA ARG A 216 -23.92 12.29 -23.18
C ARG A 216 -25.41 11.98 -22.95
N VAL A 217 -25.73 11.02 -22.08
CA VAL A 217 -27.12 10.69 -21.75
C VAL A 217 -27.83 11.88 -21.09
N LEU A 218 -27.17 12.55 -20.14
CA LEU A 218 -27.72 13.75 -19.51
C LEU A 218 -27.90 14.88 -20.52
N GLN A 219 -26.92 15.11 -21.39
CA GLN A 219 -27.02 16.12 -22.45
C GLN A 219 -28.26 15.87 -23.32
N ALA A 220 -28.49 14.64 -23.78
CA ALA A 220 -29.67 14.31 -24.57
C ALA A 220 -31.00 14.52 -23.82
N ILE A 221 -31.03 14.31 -22.50
CA ILE A 221 -32.20 14.62 -21.67
C ILE A 221 -32.49 16.13 -21.65
N PHE A 222 -31.46 16.97 -21.51
CA PHE A 222 -31.62 18.42 -21.49
C PHE A 222 -31.86 19.02 -22.87
N ASP A 223 -31.21 18.52 -23.92
CA ASP A 223 -31.46 18.93 -25.31
C ASP A 223 -32.94 18.74 -25.67
N MET A 224 -33.51 17.60 -25.30
CA MET A 224 -34.93 17.34 -25.52
C MET A 224 -35.84 18.18 -24.62
N ALA A 225 -35.39 18.56 -23.41
CA ALA A 225 -36.10 19.53 -22.58
C ALA A 225 -36.16 20.90 -23.25
N ASP A 226 -35.07 21.32 -23.89
CA ASP A 226 -34.95 22.58 -24.62
C ASP A 226 -35.81 22.55 -25.91
N GLU A 227 -35.81 21.44 -26.65
CA GLU A 227 -36.71 21.21 -27.80
C GLU A 227 -38.19 21.33 -27.40
N LEU A 228 -38.54 20.81 -26.22
CA LEU A 228 -39.89 20.91 -25.65
C LEU A 228 -40.16 22.26 -24.97
N SER A 229 -39.18 23.17 -24.93
CA SER A 229 -39.24 24.46 -24.23
C SER A 229 -39.67 24.32 -22.76
N LEU A 230 -39.23 23.26 -22.09
CA LEU A 230 -39.55 22.98 -20.70
C LEU A 230 -38.78 23.93 -19.78
N ASN A 231 -39.50 24.69 -18.96
CA ASN A 231 -38.88 25.46 -17.87
C ASN A 231 -38.62 24.57 -16.66
N TRP A 232 -37.65 23.66 -16.80
CA TRP A 232 -37.34 22.64 -15.79
C TRP A 232 -36.79 23.23 -14.48
N SER A 233 -36.21 24.44 -14.50
CA SER A 233 -35.70 25.10 -13.29
C SER A 233 -36.83 25.47 -12.32
N GLN A 234 -37.97 25.94 -12.85
CA GLN A 234 -39.12 26.37 -12.05
C GLN A 234 -40.15 25.25 -11.88
N THR A 235 -40.48 24.54 -12.96
CA THR A 235 -41.61 23.60 -13.00
C THR A 235 -41.19 22.12 -12.89
N GLY A 236 -39.89 21.85 -12.97
CA GLY A 236 -39.35 20.49 -13.08
C GLY A 236 -39.74 19.83 -14.41
N PHE A 237 -39.39 18.57 -14.55
CA PHE A 237 -39.84 17.69 -15.63
C PHE A 237 -41.19 17.09 -15.22
N PRO A 238 -42.32 17.53 -15.83
CA PRO A 238 -43.65 17.10 -15.42
C PRO A 238 -43.95 15.63 -15.79
N ASP A 239 -43.38 15.16 -16.89
CA ASP A 239 -43.56 13.81 -17.44
C ASP A 239 -42.20 13.16 -17.74
N PRO A 240 -41.54 12.56 -16.73
CA PRO A 240 -40.29 11.84 -16.95
C PRO A 240 -40.46 10.59 -17.81
N GLN A 241 -41.66 9.98 -17.86
CA GLN A 241 -41.91 8.79 -18.68
C GLN A 241 -42.01 9.12 -20.17
N GLY A 242 -42.68 10.22 -20.52
CA GLY A 242 -42.70 10.73 -21.89
C GLY A 242 -41.30 11.08 -22.40
N VAL A 243 -40.44 11.60 -21.52
CA VAL A 243 -39.03 11.85 -21.83
C VAL A 243 -38.28 10.56 -22.14
N ILE A 244 -38.42 9.54 -21.28
CA ILE A 244 -37.78 8.23 -21.47
C ILE A 244 -38.23 7.58 -22.77
N THR A 245 -39.54 7.59 -23.05
CA THR A 245 -40.13 6.99 -24.26
C THR A 245 -39.58 7.62 -25.54
N ARG A 246 -39.33 8.94 -25.55
CA ARG A 246 -38.77 9.65 -26.72
C ARG A 246 -37.30 9.34 -26.95
N LEU A 247 -36.54 9.18 -25.86
CA LEU A 247 -35.11 8.89 -25.92
C LEU A 247 -34.80 7.39 -26.03
N GLU A 248 -35.79 6.51 -25.91
CA GLU A 248 -35.63 5.06 -26.03
C GLU A 248 -34.98 4.62 -27.36
N GLY A 249 -35.18 5.40 -28.43
CA GLY A 249 -34.53 5.16 -29.73
C GLY A 249 -33.04 5.50 -29.77
N LEU A 250 -32.53 6.30 -28.82
CA LEU A 250 -31.12 6.73 -28.73
C LEU A 250 -30.38 6.08 -27.56
N TYR A 251 -31.08 5.78 -26.47
CA TYR A 251 -30.52 5.17 -25.27
C TYR A 251 -31.50 4.16 -24.67
N PRO A 252 -31.01 3.07 -24.05
CA PRO A 252 -31.89 2.04 -23.47
C PRO A 252 -32.71 2.59 -22.30
N SER A 253 -34.00 2.24 -22.26
CA SER A 253 -34.91 2.66 -21.18
C SER A 253 -34.38 2.33 -19.79
N SER A 254 -33.75 1.17 -19.60
CA SER A 254 -33.14 0.76 -18.32
C SER A 254 -32.04 1.71 -17.83
N VAL A 255 -31.26 2.30 -18.75
CA VAL A 255 -30.24 3.31 -18.42
C VAL A 255 -30.90 4.63 -18.08
N LEU A 256 -31.85 5.08 -18.91
CA LEU A 256 -32.57 6.34 -18.70
C LEU A 256 -33.29 6.33 -17.34
N HIS A 257 -33.97 5.25 -16.99
CA HIS A 257 -34.61 5.09 -15.68
C HIS A 257 -33.62 5.26 -14.51
N GLN A 258 -32.47 4.60 -14.58
CA GLN A 258 -31.46 4.72 -13.51
C GLN A 258 -30.81 6.10 -13.48
N VAL A 259 -30.61 6.75 -14.63
CA VAL A 259 -30.12 8.14 -14.69
C VAL A 259 -31.13 9.09 -14.03
N PHE A 260 -32.42 8.93 -14.30
CA PHE A 260 -33.48 9.68 -13.62
C PHE A 260 -33.49 9.44 -12.10
N GLN A 261 -33.41 8.19 -11.65
CA GLN A 261 -33.31 7.85 -10.22
C GLN A 261 -32.12 8.52 -9.54
N ARG A 262 -31.03 8.73 -10.28
CA ARG A 262 -29.74 9.09 -9.72
C ARG A 262 -29.42 10.58 -9.72
N PHE A 263 -29.81 11.25 -10.79
CA PHE A 263 -29.50 12.66 -11.06
C PHE A 263 -30.72 13.55 -10.94
N PHE A 264 -31.90 13.00 -10.66
CA PHE A 264 -33.11 13.76 -10.43
C PHE A 264 -33.71 13.38 -9.07
N TYR A 265 -34.60 14.22 -8.58
CA TYR A 265 -35.27 14.02 -7.30
C TYR A 265 -36.69 14.57 -7.35
N ARG A 266 -37.51 14.14 -6.39
CA ARG A 266 -38.87 14.65 -6.21
C ARG A 266 -38.95 15.53 -4.96
N LYS A 267 -39.39 16.78 -5.10
CA LYS A 267 -39.60 17.67 -3.94
C LYS A 267 -40.67 17.09 -3.01
N ARG A 268 -40.40 17.07 -1.69
CA ARG A 268 -41.31 16.45 -0.69
C ARG A 268 -42.69 17.14 -0.63
N CYS A 269 -42.73 18.44 -0.94
CA CYS A 269 -43.94 19.27 -0.86
C CYS A 269 -44.67 19.48 -2.20
N ALA A 270 -44.21 18.85 -3.30
CA ALA A 270 -44.83 19.03 -4.61
C ALA A 270 -46.05 18.12 -4.79
N LYS A 271 -47.24 18.74 -5.02
CA LYS A 271 -48.46 18.02 -5.43
C LYS A 271 -48.36 17.42 -6.84
N SER A 272 -47.44 17.92 -7.67
CA SER A 272 -47.19 17.41 -9.01
C SER A 272 -46.23 16.21 -9.00
N SER A 273 -46.35 15.34 -10.00
CA SER A 273 -45.39 14.28 -10.31
C SER A 273 -44.06 14.79 -10.86
N SER A 274 -43.85 16.12 -10.86
CA SER A 274 -42.68 16.75 -11.45
C SER A 274 -41.39 16.37 -10.73
N VAL A 275 -40.33 16.23 -11.51
CA VAL A 275 -38.98 15.95 -10.98
C VAL A 275 -37.99 17.03 -11.31
N PHE A 276 -37.05 17.24 -10.40
CA PHE A 276 -36.07 18.31 -10.47
C PHE A 276 -34.67 17.71 -10.63
N PRO A 277 -33.81 18.32 -11.47
CA PRO A 277 -32.43 17.88 -11.58
C PRO A 277 -31.65 18.18 -10.30
N ARG A 278 -30.75 17.27 -9.93
CA ARG A 278 -29.74 17.45 -8.88
C ARG A 278 -28.57 18.25 -9.46
N CYS A 279 -28.74 19.55 -9.62
CA CYS A 279 -27.82 20.44 -10.34
C CYS A 279 -26.35 20.23 -9.93
N GLY A 280 -26.03 20.25 -8.64
CA GLY A 280 -24.65 20.10 -8.17
C GLY A 280 -24.02 18.74 -8.47
N LYS A 281 -24.84 17.67 -8.55
CA LYS A 281 -24.36 16.34 -8.94
C LYS A 281 -24.10 16.26 -10.44
N ILE A 282 -24.93 16.91 -11.25
CA ILE A 282 -24.78 17.00 -12.70
C ILE A 282 -23.56 17.87 -13.05
N CYS A 283 -23.44 19.06 -12.45
CA CYS A 283 -22.28 19.93 -12.60
C CYS A 283 -20.97 19.21 -12.23
N ARG A 284 -20.97 18.48 -11.11
CA ARG A 284 -19.84 17.64 -10.70
C ARG A 284 -19.50 16.59 -11.75
N LEU A 285 -20.47 15.82 -12.23
CA LEU A 285 -20.25 14.77 -13.24
C LEU A 285 -19.64 15.33 -14.53
N ILE A 286 -20.19 16.44 -15.03
CA ILE A 286 -19.69 17.10 -16.26
C ILE A 286 -18.26 17.61 -16.04
N GLY A 287 -17.98 18.24 -14.89
CA GLY A 287 -16.62 18.68 -14.55
C GLY A 287 -15.63 17.52 -14.45
N GLU A 288 -16.04 16.40 -13.84
CA GLU A 288 -15.23 15.17 -13.78
C GLU A 288 -14.99 14.59 -15.19
N SER A 289 -15.99 14.54 -16.07
CA SER A 289 -15.86 14.07 -17.46
C SER A 289 -14.84 14.90 -18.24
N LEU A 290 -14.95 16.24 -18.21
CA LEU A 290 -14.01 17.16 -18.88
C LEU A 290 -12.56 16.97 -18.40
N LEU A 291 -12.38 16.79 -17.08
CA LEU A 291 -11.06 16.57 -16.48
C LEU A 291 -10.53 15.14 -16.71
N SER A 292 -11.41 14.15 -16.88
CA SER A 292 -11.00 12.76 -17.10
C SER A 292 -10.27 12.56 -18.43
N ILE A 293 -10.63 13.34 -19.45
CA ILE A 293 -10.05 13.32 -20.79
C ILE A 293 -8.66 13.95 -20.79
N THR A 294 -8.53 15.16 -20.25
CA THR A 294 -7.29 15.96 -20.33
C THR A 294 -6.32 15.69 -19.18
N ARG A 295 -6.80 15.17 -18.05
CA ARG A 295 -6.11 14.98 -16.76
C ARG A 295 -5.59 16.26 -16.11
N LYS A 296 -5.11 17.23 -16.88
CA LYS A 296 -4.66 18.55 -16.44
C LYS A 296 -5.11 19.60 -17.44
N PHE A 297 -5.71 20.67 -16.95
CA PHE A 297 -6.31 21.73 -17.76
C PHE A 297 -5.84 23.10 -17.23
N ALA A 298 -5.58 24.07 -18.12
CA ALA A 298 -5.43 25.46 -17.72
C ALA A 298 -6.70 25.95 -17.00
N PHE A 299 -6.54 26.64 -15.87
CA PHE A 299 -7.67 26.91 -14.98
C PHE A 299 -8.77 27.78 -15.62
N THR A 300 -8.38 28.87 -16.28
CA THR A 300 -9.30 29.83 -16.93
C THR A 300 -10.09 29.16 -18.05
N ASP A 301 -9.39 28.42 -18.90
CA ASP A 301 -9.97 27.72 -20.04
C ASP A 301 -10.92 26.61 -19.58
N PHE A 302 -10.54 25.89 -18.51
CA PHE A 302 -11.39 24.86 -17.91
C PHE A 302 -12.70 25.44 -17.41
N VAL A 303 -12.66 26.54 -16.64
CA VAL A 303 -13.88 27.16 -16.09
C VAL A 303 -14.80 27.61 -17.21
N SER A 304 -14.24 28.25 -18.25
CA SER A 304 -15.01 28.66 -19.43
C SER A 304 -15.71 27.49 -20.12
N VAL A 305 -14.96 26.41 -20.40
CA VAL A 305 -15.51 25.19 -21.03
C VAL A 305 -16.53 24.51 -20.11
N TRP A 306 -16.27 24.44 -18.81
CA TRP A 306 -17.19 23.82 -17.86
C TRP A 306 -18.51 24.57 -17.75
N CYS A 307 -18.47 25.91 -17.64
CA CYS A 307 -19.66 26.76 -17.67
C CYS A 307 -20.44 26.65 -18.98
N ALA A 308 -19.76 26.48 -20.11
CA ALA A 308 -20.41 26.32 -21.42
C ALA A 308 -21.01 24.93 -21.65
N THR A 309 -20.51 23.89 -20.95
CA THR A 309 -20.94 22.50 -21.15
C THR A 309 -22.11 22.11 -20.24
N VAL A 310 -22.28 22.76 -19.08
CA VAL A 310 -23.41 22.45 -18.19
C VAL A 310 -24.74 22.91 -18.79
N PRO A 311 -25.86 22.19 -18.55
CA PRO A 311 -27.17 22.59 -19.03
C PRO A 311 -27.59 24.01 -18.60
N HIS A 312 -28.31 24.70 -19.48
CA HIS A 312 -28.70 26.09 -19.29
C HIS A 312 -29.50 26.32 -18.00
N GLY A 313 -29.00 27.18 -17.11
CA GLY A 313 -29.64 27.47 -15.82
C GLY A 313 -29.03 26.70 -14.63
N MET A 314 -28.05 25.82 -14.88
CA MET A 314 -27.16 25.30 -13.83
C MET A 314 -25.94 26.20 -13.64
N GLN A 315 -25.43 26.27 -12.41
CA GLN A 315 -24.20 27.00 -12.10
C GLN A 315 -23.15 26.05 -11.50
N PRO A 316 -22.02 25.82 -12.18
CA PRO A 316 -20.94 25.01 -11.65
C PRO A 316 -20.21 25.78 -10.55
N ARG A 317 -19.80 25.08 -9.49
CA ARG A 317 -19.09 25.64 -8.32
C ARG A 317 -17.84 24.85 -8.03
N LEU A 318 -16.67 25.45 -8.22
CA LEU A 318 -15.38 24.77 -8.17
C LEU A 318 -15.14 24.06 -6.84
N HIS A 319 -15.32 24.75 -5.72
CA HIS A 319 -15.04 24.21 -4.40
C HIS A 319 -16.08 23.17 -4.02
N ARG A 320 -17.36 23.52 -4.07
CA ARG A 320 -18.47 22.63 -3.70
C ARG A 320 -18.59 21.40 -4.59
N HIS A 321 -18.30 21.49 -5.89
CA HIS A 321 -18.52 20.38 -6.82
C HIS A 321 -17.26 19.54 -7.06
N LEU A 322 -16.06 20.12 -7.11
CA LEU A 322 -14.82 19.41 -7.51
C LEU A 322 -13.72 19.37 -6.43
N THR A 323 -13.27 20.50 -5.88
CA THR A 323 -12.04 20.52 -5.07
C THR A 323 -12.27 20.11 -3.61
N CYS A 324 -13.36 20.54 -2.97
CA CYS A 324 -13.71 20.16 -1.59
C CYS A 324 -14.42 18.80 -1.51
N THR A 325 -14.62 18.13 -2.66
CA THR A 325 -15.23 16.80 -2.76
C THR A 325 -14.21 15.73 -3.16
N GLY A 326 -12.92 16.09 -3.21
CA GLY A 326 -11.83 15.17 -3.52
C GLY A 326 -11.85 14.66 -4.95
N ARG A 327 -12.21 15.49 -5.93
CA ARG A 327 -12.26 15.11 -7.36
C ARG A 327 -11.14 15.71 -8.20
N ALA A 328 -10.70 16.90 -7.82
CA ALA A 328 -9.65 17.64 -8.49
C ALA A 328 -8.90 18.53 -7.50
N TYR A 329 -7.75 19.03 -7.90
CA TYR A 329 -7.03 20.05 -7.15
C TYR A 329 -6.42 21.08 -8.09
N CYS A 330 -6.21 22.29 -7.58
CA CYS A 330 -5.57 23.36 -8.35
C CYS A 330 -4.11 23.49 -7.94
N ASP A 331 -3.22 23.50 -8.92
CA ASP A 331 -1.79 23.75 -8.75
C ASP A 331 -1.37 25.05 -9.43
N VAL A 332 -0.35 25.71 -8.88
CA VAL A 332 0.25 26.90 -9.47
C VAL A 332 1.70 26.58 -9.81
N SER A 333 2.03 26.68 -11.10
CA SER A 333 3.39 26.48 -11.57
C SER A 333 4.32 27.55 -11.01
N SER A 334 5.37 27.15 -10.27
CA SER A 334 6.36 28.10 -9.73
C SER A 334 7.19 28.79 -10.81
N LEU A 335 7.24 28.23 -12.03
CA LEU A 335 8.02 28.78 -13.15
C LEU A 335 7.21 29.77 -14.00
N THR A 336 5.94 29.45 -14.25
CA THR A 336 5.07 30.24 -15.16
C THR A 336 4.01 31.06 -14.44
N HIS A 337 3.85 30.86 -13.12
CA HIS A 337 2.75 31.40 -12.31
C HIS A 337 1.34 31.08 -12.87
N GLN A 338 1.23 30.15 -13.81
CA GLN A 338 -0.04 29.71 -14.37
C GLN A 338 -0.73 28.76 -13.40
N ARG A 339 -2.03 28.98 -13.22
CA ARG A 339 -2.91 28.11 -12.45
C ARG A 339 -3.47 27.03 -13.37
N SER A 340 -3.39 25.79 -12.94
CA SER A 340 -4.02 24.65 -13.59
C SER A 340 -4.87 23.88 -12.61
N ILE A 341 -5.81 23.11 -13.15
CA ILE A 341 -6.62 22.15 -12.41
C ILE A 341 -6.26 20.75 -12.89
N THR A 342 -6.07 19.84 -11.94
CA THR A 342 -5.65 18.45 -12.21
C THR A 342 -6.69 17.49 -11.66
N PHE A 343 -7.08 16.51 -12.48
CA PHE A 343 -7.99 15.44 -12.11
C PHE A 343 -7.32 14.51 -11.11
N LEU A 344 -7.93 14.36 -9.93
CA LEU A 344 -7.46 13.47 -8.89
C LEU A 344 -8.67 13.01 -8.06
N PRO A 345 -9.35 11.94 -8.48
CA PRO A 345 -10.45 11.39 -7.70
C PRO A 345 -9.92 10.65 -6.46
N SER A 346 -10.57 10.84 -5.30
CA SER A 346 -10.13 10.26 -4.03
C SER A 346 -10.08 8.73 -4.04
N GLU A 347 -10.92 8.08 -4.84
CA GLU A 347 -10.94 6.63 -5.06
C GLU A 347 -9.68 6.08 -5.76
N ASP A 348 -8.85 6.93 -6.38
CA ASP A 348 -7.57 6.52 -6.98
C ASP A 348 -6.39 6.62 -5.99
N LEU A 349 -6.62 7.18 -4.80
CA LEU A 349 -5.61 7.35 -3.74
C LEU A 349 -5.59 6.17 -2.75
N PRO A 350 -4.48 5.96 -2.02
CA PRO A 350 -4.43 4.97 -0.94
C PRO A 350 -5.59 5.14 0.05
N ASP A 351 -6.24 4.04 0.41
CA ASP A 351 -7.37 3.98 1.34
C ASP A 351 -7.11 3.04 2.53
N ASP A 352 -5.87 2.58 2.69
CA ASP A 352 -5.45 1.75 3.82
C ASP A 352 -5.47 2.53 5.15
N SER A 353 -5.09 3.81 5.12
CA SER A 353 -5.12 4.72 6.26
C SER A 353 -5.18 6.19 5.82
N VAL A 354 -5.59 7.08 6.72
CA VAL A 354 -5.62 8.52 6.44
C VAL A 354 -4.22 9.07 6.23
N GLU A 355 -3.23 8.59 6.99
CA GLU A 355 -1.83 8.97 6.86
C GLU A 355 -1.26 8.58 5.50
N ALA A 356 -1.55 7.37 5.02
CA ALA A 356 -1.09 6.92 3.70
C ALA A 356 -1.66 7.81 2.59
N ARG A 357 -2.93 8.22 2.70
CA ARG A 357 -3.56 9.13 1.75
C ARG A 357 -2.97 10.54 1.81
N LEU A 358 -2.85 11.11 3.00
CA LEU A 358 -2.22 12.42 3.23
C LEU A 358 -0.79 12.43 2.68
N THR A 359 -0.04 11.36 2.92
CA THR A 359 1.31 11.17 2.39
C THR A 359 1.34 11.22 0.86
N ALA A 360 0.39 10.55 0.19
CA ALA A 360 0.28 10.58 -1.27
C ALA A 360 -0.12 11.97 -1.81
N LEU A 361 -0.92 12.74 -1.06
CA LEU A 361 -1.32 14.11 -1.41
C LEU A 361 -0.15 15.09 -1.25
N PHE A 362 0.59 15.03 -0.14
CA PHE A 362 1.75 15.89 0.10
C PHE A 362 2.91 15.64 -0.87
N ALA A 363 3.04 14.40 -1.35
CA ALA A 363 3.99 14.08 -2.42
C ALA A 363 3.67 14.80 -3.76
N ARG A 364 2.41 15.19 -3.99
CA ARG A 364 1.99 15.92 -5.20
C ARG A 364 2.08 17.42 -5.02
N GLN A 365 1.65 17.92 -3.86
CA GLN A 365 1.67 19.34 -3.53
C GLN A 365 2.02 19.53 -2.05
N PRO A 366 3.01 20.37 -1.70
CA PRO A 366 3.53 20.44 -0.33
C PRO A 366 2.57 21.13 0.66
N MET A 367 1.64 21.94 0.15
CA MET A 367 0.71 22.74 0.93
C MET A 367 -0.68 22.64 0.34
N TRP A 368 -1.68 22.35 1.17
CA TRP A 368 -3.07 22.19 0.72
C TRP A 368 -4.03 23.02 1.58
N PRO A 369 -5.10 23.59 0.99
CA PRO A 369 -6.18 24.19 1.76
C PRO A 369 -6.91 23.15 2.64
N GLU A 370 -7.35 23.56 3.83
CA GLU A 370 -8.08 22.71 4.79
C GLU A 370 -9.32 22.03 4.16
N SER A 371 -10.14 22.81 3.47
CA SER A 371 -11.38 22.32 2.83
C SER A 371 -11.13 21.28 1.74
N GLN A 372 -10.04 21.42 0.98
CA GLN A 372 -9.67 20.46 -0.06
C GLN A 372 -9.18 19.15 0.56
N LEU A 373 -8.25 19.20 1.53
CA LEU A 373 -7.79 17.99 2.21
C LEU A 373 -8.94 17.25 2.90
N ALA A 374 -9.82 17.98 3.57
CA ALA A 374 -11.01 17.41 4.19
C ALA A 374 -11.84 16.61 3.17
N GLY A 375 -12.04 17.16 1.97
CA GLY A 375 -12.71 16.47 0.86
C GLY A 375 -12.05 15.16 0.43
N TYR A 376 -10.72 15.08 0.46
CA TYR A 376 -9.98 13.86 0.09
C TYR A 376 -9.97 12.78 1.15
N ILE A 377 -10.21 13.10 2.42
CA ILE A 377 -10.17 12.13 3.52
C ILE A 377 -11.56 11.79 4.06
N ALA A 378 -12.61 12.54 3.67
CA ALA A 378 -13.96 12.38 4.19
C ALA A 378 -14.52 10.96 4.01
N ASP A 379 -14.19 10.27 2.92
CA ASP A 379 -14.63 8.89 2.66
C ASP A 379 -13.96 7.84 3.56
N LEU A 380 -12.87 8.18 4.26
CA LEU A 380 -12.19 7.28 5.20
C LEU A 380 -12.70 7.42 6.65
N VAL A 381 -13.50 8.44 6.94
CA VAL A 381 -13.91 8.79 8.32
C VAL A 381 -15.39 8.48 8.54
N VAL A 382 -15.69 7.70 9.58
CA VAL A 382 -17.05 7.18 9.88
C VAL A 382 -18.03 8.28 10.32
N ASP A 383 -17.55 9.29 11.03
CA ASP A 383 -18.40 10.38 11.56
C ASP A 383 -18.42 11.62 10.66
N ALA A 384 -17.76 11.57 9.50
CA ALA A 384 -17.90 12.63 8.51
C ALA A 384 -19.32 12.61 7.93
N PRO A 385 -20.02 13.76 7.84
CA PRO A 385 -21.36 13.81 7.25
C PRO A 385 -21.30 13.27 5.83
N VAL A 386 -22.07 12.21 5.58
CA VAL A 386 -22.30 11.68 4.24
C VAL A 386 -23.55 12.38 3.73
N ASN A 387 -23.46 13.08 2.60
CA ASN A 387 -24.61 13.66 1.92
C ASN A 387 -25.76 12.63 1.90
N GLY A 388 -26.95 13.07 2.31
CA GLY A 388 -28.14 12.28 2.67
C GLY A 388 -28.21 10.88 2.06
N LEU A 389 -28.29 9.87 2.93
CA LEU A 389 -28.39 8.45 2.58
C LEU A 389 -29.79 8.10 2.01
N ASN A 390 -30.18 8.65 0.86
CA ASN A 390 -31.30 8.11 0.10
C ASN A 390 -30.77 7.17 -0.99
N TYR A 391 -30.72 5.86 -0.68
CA TYR A 391 -30.28 4.84 -1.63
C TYR A 391 -31.47 4.10 -2.23
N VAL A 392 -31.51 4.04 -3.56
CA VAL A 392 -32.43 3.16 -4.29
C VAL A 392 -31.84 1.76 -4.29
N HIS A 393 -32.68 0.80 -3.94
CA HIS A 393 -32.31 -0.59 -3.93
C HIS A 393 -32.28 -1.13 -5.37
N PRO A 394 -31.20 -1.76 -5.84
CA PRO A 394 -31.06 -2.14 -7.26
C PRO A 394 -32.11 -3.17 -7.72
N ASN A 395 -32.62 -3.99 -6.80
CA ASN A 395 -33.54 -5.10 -7.07
C ASN A 395 -35.00 -4.84 -6.64
N LEU A 396 -35.32 -3.63 -6.15
CA LEU A 396 -36.68 -3.27 -5.74
C LEU A 396 -37.04 -1.91 -6.32
N VAL A 397 -37.24 -1.84 -7.63
CA VAL A 397 -38.30 -0.99 -8.15
C VAL A 397 -38.86 -1.67 -9.39
N ALA A 398 -40.13 -2.09 -9.31
CA ALA A 398 -40.94 -2.16 -10.52
C ALA A 398 -40.77 -0.84 -11.28
N GLU A 399 -40.97 -0.81 -12.59
CA GLU A 399 -40.93 0.41 -13.43
C GLU A 399 -41.82 1.58 -12.92
N SER A 400 -42.57 1.38 -11.82
CA SER A 400 -43.58 2.25 -11.24
C SER A 400 -43.13 3.24 -10.14
N GLU A 401 -41.97 3.10 -9.47
CA GLU A 401 -41.52 4.08 -8.43
C GLU A 401 -40.17 4.70 -8.76
N LEU A 402 -40.22 5.59 -9.75
CA LEU A 402 -39.05 6.03 -10.50
C LEU A 402 -38.03 6.88 -9.73
N LEU A 403 -38.31 7.40 -8.53
CA LEU A 403 -37.62 8.61 -8.06
C LEU A 403 -37.48 8.73 -6.54
N VAL A 404 -36.35 9.30 -6.13
CA VAL A 404 -35.97 9.54 -4.75
C VAL A 404 -36.50 10.89 -4.25
N PRO A 405 -37.13 10.97 -3.07
CA PRO A 405 -37.53 12.25 -2.47
C PRO A 405 -36.29 13.14 -2.17
N SER A 406 -36.48 14.46 -2.25
CA SER A 406 -35.44 15.45 -1.99
C SER A 406 -34.83 15.30 -0.60
N ASP A 407 -33.52 15.52 -0.48
CA ASP A 407 -32.90 15.85 0.80
C ASP A 407 -32.70 17.36 0.92
N SER A 408 -32.39 17.84 2.13
CA SER A 408 -32.28 19.28 2.40
C SER A 408 -31.21 19.97 1.54
N GLU A 409 -30.13 19.28 1.22
CA GLU A 409 -29.03 19.84 0.41
C GLU A 409 -29.39 20.03 -1.07
N ASP A 410 -30.36 19.26 -1.59
CA ASP A 410 -30.81 19.33 -2.98
C ASP A 410 -31.76 20.52 -3.23
N GLU A 411 -32.38 21.06 -2.16
CA GLU A 411 -33.32 22.20 -2.23
C GLU A 411 -32.62 23.56 -2.10
N ASP A 412 -31.38 23.60 -1.59
CA ASP A 412 -30.63 24.82 -1.28
C ASP A 412 -29.84 25.41 -2.49
N GLU A 413 -29.75 24.71 -3.62
CA GLU A 413 -29.13 25.25 -4.84
C GLU A 413 -30.12 26.17 -5.59
N LYS A 414 -30.07 27.47 -5.25
CA LYS A 414 -30.80 28.51 -6.00
C LYS A 414 -30.24 28.62 -7.42
N THR A 415 -31.08 28.35 -8.41
CA THR A 415 -30.84 28.72 -9.82
C THR A 415 -30.98 30.24 -9.96
N VAL A 416 -29.93 30.93 -10.37
CA VAL A 416 -29.95 32.40 -10.55
C VAL A 416 -30.43 32.72 -11.98
N PRO A 417 -31.31 33.72 -12.17
CA PRO A 417 -31.70 34.19 -13.50
C PRO A 417 -30.51 34.72 -14.29
N SER A 418 -30.53 34.51 -15.61
CA SER A 418 -29.43 34.71 -16.55
C SER A 418 -28.93 36.15 -16.73
N ASP A 419 -29.63 37.15 -16.19
CA ASP A 419 -29.45 38.56 -16.56
C ASP A 419 -28.40 39.34 -15.73
N GLU A 420 -27.69 38.69 -14.81
CA GLU A 420 -26.68 39.33 -13.92
C GLU A 420 -25.22 38.82 -14.12
N LEU A 421 -24.86 38.21 -15.25
CA LEU A 421 -23.56 37.53 -15.45
C LEU A 421 -22.57 38.34 -16.31
N GLU A 422 -21.57 39.01 -15.70
CA GLU A 422 -20.45 39.63 -16.46
C GLU A 422 -19.11 38.87 -16.37
N ASP A 423 -18.97 37.80 -15.58
CA ASP A 423 -17.68 37.05 -15.51
C ASP A 423 -17.83 35.56 -15.11
N PRO A 424 -17.61 34.59 -16.03
CA PRO A 424 -17.72 33.15 -15.74
C PRO A 424 -16.73 32.67 -14.68
N GLU A 425 -15.58 33.34 -14.50
CA GLU A 425 -14.61 32.97 -13.48
C GLU A 425 -15.11 33.27 -12.07
N LYS A 426 -15.73 34.44 -11.86
CA LYS A 426 -16.31 34.83 -10.57
C LYS A 426 -17.51 33.97 -10.19
N LEU A 427 -18.25 33.45 -11.17
CA LEU A 427 -19.42 32.61 -10.93
C LEU A 427 -19.04 31.19 -10.49
N ALA A 428 -17.96 30.65 -11.04
CA ALA A 428 -17.49 29.32 -10.69
C ALA A 428 -16.65 29.29 -9.40
N LEU A 429 -16.03 30.42 -9.02
CA LEU A 429 -15.27 30.58 -7.80
C LEU A 429 -16.21 30.85 -6.60
N ASP A 430 -16.70 29.78 -5.98
CA ASP A 430 -17.46 29.82 -4.74
C ASP A 430 -16.56 29.81 -3.50
N ASP A 431 -17.06 30.31 -2.36
CA ASP A 431 -16.38 30.14 -1.08
C ASP A 431 -16.49 28.69 -0.58
N PRO A 432 -15.41 28.11 -0.02
CA PRO A 432 -15.46 26.75 0.52
C PRO A 432 -16.38 26.69 1.75
N LEU A 433 -17.15 25.59 1.84
CA LEU A 433 -17.96 25.31 3.01
C LEU A 433 -17.08 25.08 4.26
N PRO A 434 -17.60 25.37 5.47
CA PRO A 434 -16.89 25.10 6.70
C PRO A 434 -16.61 23.60 6.85
N VAL A 435 -15.37 23.28 7.21
CA VAL A 435 -14.95 21.88 7.39
C VAL A 435 -15.57 21.29 8.66
N PRO A 436 -16.17 20.08 8.59
CA PRO A 436 -16.67 19.38 9.77
C PRO A 436 -15.61 19.25 10.86
N ALA A 437 -15.99 19.49 12.13
CA ALA A 437 -15.06 19.51 13.26
C ALA A 437 -14.26 18.21 13.44
N VAL A 438 -14.86 17.06 13.10
CA VAL A 438 -14.19 15.74 13.12
C VAL A 438 -13.01 15.71 12.15
N LEU A 439 -13.22 16.17 10.91
CA LEU A 439 -12.18 16.22 9.88
C LEU A 439 -11.11 17.26 10.23
N GLY A 440 -11.51 18.44 10.73
CA GLY A 440 -10.57 19.46 11.18
C GLY A 440 -9.67 18.99 12.33
N THR A 441 -10.24 18.30 13.32
CA THR A 441 -9.48 17.72 14.44
C THR A 441 -8.47 16.68 13.94
N LEU A 442 -8.89 15.79 13.04
CA LEU A 442 -8.04 14.76 12.47
C LEU A 442 -6.88 15.38 11.66
N LEU A 443 -7.16 16.38 10.82
CA LEU A 443 -6.12 17.11 10.09
C LEU A 443 -5.11 17.78 11.03
N ASN A 444 -5.55 18.38 12.14
CA ASN A 444 -4.66 18.95 13.14
C ASN A 444 -3.78 17.91 13.86
N GLN A 445 -4.24 16.66 13.98
CA GLN A 445 -3.45 15.57 14.56
C GLN A 445 -2.34 15.11 13.60
N HIS A 446 -2.62 14.99 12.31
CA HIS A 446 -1.70 14.42 11.31
C HIS A 446 -0.88 15.44 10.53
N CYS A 447 -1.29 16.70 10.48
CA CYS A 447 -0.67 17.74 9.66
C CYS A 447 -0.21 18.94 10.48
N ARG A 448 0.62 19.80 9.89
CA ARG A 448 1.00 21.09 10.48
C ARG A 448 0.16 22.19 9.86
N LEU A 449 -0.62 22.87 10.70
CA LEU A 449 -1.42 24.03 10.31
C LEU A 449 -0.51 25.24 10.00
N SER A 450 -0.84 25.93 8.91
CA SER A 450 -0.29 27.20 8.47
C SER A 450 -1.43 28.12 8.06
N ILE A 451 -1.26 29.43 8.24
CA ILE A 451 -2.26 30.42 7.84
C ILE A 451 -1.74 31.08 6.57
N SER A 452 -2.52 31.05 5.49
CA SER A 452 -2.19 31.73 4.25
C SER A 452 -2.38 33.24 4.37
N ALA A 453 -1.80 34.00 3.43
CA ALA A 453 -1.80 35.47 3.47
C ALA A 453 -3.21 36.10 3.40
N ASP A 454 -4.18 35.36 2.87
CA ASP A 454 -5.61 35.69 2.80
C ASP A 454 -6.39 35.30 4.08
N GLY A 455 -5.71 34.77 5.12
CA GLY A 455 -6.33 34.31 6.35
C GLY A 455 -6.91 32.89 6.29
N GLY A 456 -6.77 32.20 5.15
CA GLY A 456 -7.18 30.81 4.98
C GLY A 456 -6.33 29.83 5.81
N ARG A 457 -6.94 28.70 6.18
CA ARG A 457 -6.23 27.59 6.84
C ARG A 457 -5.67 26.63 5.80
N CYS A 458 -4.36 26.43 5.84
CA CYS A 458 -3.63 25.50 4.97
C CYS A 458 -2.84 24.50 5.81
N TYR A 459 -2.68 23.28 5.32
CA TYR A 459 -1.90 22.25 5.98
C TYR A 459 -0.68 21.87 5.16
N THR A 460 0.38 21.52 5.87
CA THR A 460 1.63 20.96 5.33
C THR A 460 1.94 19.64 6.02
N GLU A 461 2.80 18.83 5.39
CA GLU A 461 3.27 17.57 5.97
C GLU A 461 3.92 17.84 7.34
N LYS A 462 3.44 17.16 8.39
CA LYS A 462 3.91 17.38 9.78
C LYS A 462 5.39 17.04 9.95
N TYR A 463 5.86 16.02 9.24
CA TYR A 463 7.25 15.57 9.21
C TYR A 463 7.73 15.56 7.74
N PRO A 464 8.20 16.70 7.20
CA PRO A 464 8.61 16.77 5.80
C PRO A 464 9.72 15.77 5.51
N ARG A 465 9.60 15.03 4.41
CA ARG A 465 10.53 13.95 3.96
C ARG A 465 11.95 14.42 3.61
N ARG A 466 12.65 15.11 4.52
CA ARG A 466 14.12 15.13 4.53
C ARG A 466 14.57 13.97 5.42
N TYR A 467 14.73 12.80 4.79
CA TYR A 467 15.41 11.64 5.34
C TYR A 467 14.89 11.13 6.69
N MET A 468 13.71 10.49 6.72
CA MET A 468 13.46 9.51 7.79
C MET A 468 14.29 8.26 7.49
N LEU A 469 15.56 8.32 7.87
CA LEU A 469 16.36 7.12 8.07
C LEU A 469 15.68 6.31 9.17
N SER A 470 15.55 5.00 8.99
CA SER A 470 15.02 4.13 10.04
C SER A 470 15.84 4.31 11.32
N LEU A 471 15.24 4.10 12.50
CA LEU A 471 15.98 4.16 13.77
C LEU A 471 17.23 3.27 13.71
N ALA A 472 17.11 2.08 13.11
CA ALA A 472 18.22 1.17 12.86
C ALA A 472 19.33 1.83 12.03
N HIS A 473 18.98 2.54 10.96
CA HIS A 473 19.95 3.24 10.12
C HIS A 473 20.60 4.43 10.83
N LEU A 474 19.82 5.21 11.60
CA LEU A 474 20.35 6.31 12.42
C LEU A 474 21.34 5.80 13.47
N CYS A 475 21.01 4.67 14.12
CA CYS A 475 21.91 3.97 15.03
C CYS A 475 23.16 3.47 14.31
N CYS A 476 23.05 2.90 13.11
CA CYS A 476 24.20 2.47 12.32
C CYS A 476 25.14 3.63 11.98
N LEU A 477 24.60 4.79 11.62
CA LEU A 477 25.38 6.01 11.37
C LEU A 477 26.08 6.49 12.64
N LYS A 478 25.40 6.48 13.78
CA LYS A 478 26.00 6.90 15.06
C LYS A 478 27.06 5.93 15.58
N LEU A 479 26.87 4.63 15.38
CA LEU A 479 27.87 3.60 15.69
C LEU A 479 29.08 3.72 14.77
N ALA A 480 28.86 3.94 13.47
CA ALA A 480 29.94 4.26 12.54
C ALA A 480 30.64 5.57 12.93
N GLU A 481 29.94 6.50 13.58
CA GLU A 481 30.54 7.74 14.02
C GLU A 481 31.66 7.53 15.05
N HIS A 482 31.42 6.61 15.97
CA HIS A 482 32.25 6.33 17.13
C HIS A 482 32.91 4.94 17.09
N TYR A 483 33.11 4.37 15.89
CA TYR A 483 33.57 2.98 15.75
C TYR A 483 34.91 2.70 16.47
N CYS A 484 35.81 3.68 16.57
CA CYS A 484 37.07 3.57 17.31
C CYS A 484 36.88 3.34 18.82
N SER A 485 35.72 3.73 19.35
CA SER A 485 35.35 3.59 20.77
C SER A 485 34.52 2.35 21.04
N ILE A 486 34.16 1.58 20.01
CA ILE A 486 33.39 0.35 20.14
C ILE A 486 34.35 -0.78 20.53
N CYS A 487 34.11 -1.39 21.68
CA CYS A 487 34.91 -2.51 22.16
C CYS A 487 34.56 -3.82 21.44
N ASP A 488 33.30 -4.00 21.02
CA ASP A 488 32.78 -5.25 20.47
C ASP A 488 31.48 -5.01 19.67
N LEU A 489 31.24 -5.80 18.61
CA LEU A 489 30.01 -5.83 17.82
C LEU A 489 29.27 -7.18 17.90
N ARG A 490 29.72 -8.13 18.73
CA ARG A 490 29.04 -9.42 18.94
C ARG A 490 27.59 -9.19 19.41
N GLY A 491 26.64 -9.80 18.69
CA GLY A 491 25.20 -9.63 18.92
C GLY A 491 24.51 -8.68 17.94
N VAL A 492 25.26 -7.87 17.18
CA VAL A 492 24.69 -7.09 16.07
C VAL A 492 24.45 -8.02 14.87
N PRO A 493 23.24 -8.04 14.28
CA PRO A 493 22.98 -8.83 13.07
C PRO A 493 23.91 -8.48 11.91
N HIS A 494 24.31 -9.50 11.14
CA HIS A 494 25.28 -9.36 10.04
C HIS A 494 24.91 -8.31 8.99
N HIS A 495 23.61 -8.09 8.72
CA HIS A 495 23.16 -7.05 7.79
C HIS A 495 23.40 -5.62 8.32
N LEU A 496 23.15 -5.38 9.61
CA LEU A 496 23.45 -4.10 10.27
C LEU A 496 24.96 -3.90 10.42
N GLY A 497 25.72 -4.97 10.69
CA GLY A 497 27.19 -4.93 10.67
C GLY A 497 27.75 -4.45 9.33
N ARG A 498 27.15 -4.86 8.21
CA ARG A 498 27.50 -4.35 6.87
C ARG A 498 27.13 -2.89 6.68
N GLU A 499 26.00 -2.42 7.20
CA GLU A 499 25.62 -1.01 7.14
C GLU A 499 26.58 -0.12 7.94
N ILE A 500 26.92 -0.51 9.17
CA ILE A 500 27.89 0.19 10.02
C ILE A 500 29.24 0.24 9.30
N SER A 501 29.72 -0.91 8.81
CA SER A 501 30.96 -1.00 8.02
C SER A 501 30.98 -0.03 6.84
N ARG A 502 29.90 -0.02 6.03
CA ARG A 502 29.77 0.89 4.89
C ARG A 502 29.77 2.36 5.30
N ALA A 503 29.08 2.71 6.38
CA ALA A 503 29.05 4.08 6.89
C ALA A 503 30.42 4.54 7.40
N VAL A 504 31.22 3.66 8.04
CA VAL A 504 32.60 3.97 8.44
C VAL A 504 33.48 4.27 7.21
N LEU A 505 33.34 3.49 6.14
CA LEU A 505 34.13 3.64 4.90
C LEU A 505 33.84 4.94 4.14
N LEU A 506 32.64 5.52 4.33
CA LEU A 506 32.19 6.75 3.66
C LEU A 506 32.55 8.03 4.45
N LYS A 507 33.16 7.92 5.64
CA LYS A 507 33.55 9.09 6.42
C LYS A 507 34.74 9.84 5.80
N HIS A 508 34.69 11.17 5.90
CA HIS A 508 35.66 12.11 5.31
C HIS A 508 36.86 12.47 6.23
N GLU A 509 36.99 11.84 7.40
CA GLU A 509 38.06 12.14 8.37
C GLU A 509 39.41 11.53 7.94
N PRO A 510 40.56 12.16 8.26
CA PRO A 510 41.88 11.64 7.92
C PRO A 510 42.19 10.37 8.74
N PHE A 511 42.15 9.22 8.09
CA PHE A 511 42.47 7.92 8.70
C PHE A 511 43.99 7.74 8.89
N THR A 512 44.39 7.17 10.02
CA THR A 512 45.77 6.71 10.30
C THR A 512 45.85 5.18 10.23
N THR A 513 47.05 4.61 10.06
CA THR A 513 47.27 3.14 10.09
C THR A 513 46.71 2.48 11.35
N CYS A 514 46.75 3.15 12.50
CA CYS A 514 46.16 2.66 13.75
C CYS A 514 44.63 2.50 13.67
N THR A 515 43.93 3.41 12.98
CA THR A 515 42.47 3.36 12.84
C THR A 515 41.99 2.20 11.95
N LEU A 516 42.79 1.83 10.96
CA LEU A 516 42.50 0.72 10.06
C LEU A 516 42.71 -0.64 10.74
N THR A 517 43.74 -0.79 11.58
CA THR A 517 43.94 -1.99 12.41
C THR A 517 42.80 -2.20 13.39
N SER A 518 42.33 -1.13 14.05
CA SER A 518 41.16 -1.18 14.94
C SER A 518 39.89 -1.57 14.20
N TYR A 519 39.66 -1.04 13.00
CA TYR A 519 38.55 -1.42 12.14
C TYR A 519 38.59 -2.92 11.78
N ILE A 520 39.71 -3.41 11.23
CA ILE A 520 39.85 -4.81 10.82
C ILE A 520 39.64 -5.73 12.03
N ARG A 521 40.22 -5.40 13.19
CA ARG A 521 40.06 -6.18 14.42
C ARG A 521 38.60 -6.23 14.88
N LEU A 522 37.94 -5.08 14.97
CA LEU A 522 36.55 -4.98 15.45
C LEU A 522 35.58 -5.84 14.61
N PHE A 523 35.67 -5.76 13.28
CA PHE A 523 34.76 -6.48 12.40
C PHE A 523 35.14 -7.95 12.23
N SER A 524 36.44 -8.31 12.27
CA SER A 524 36.87 -9.70 12.19
C SER A 524 36.57 -10.50 13.47
N GLU A 525 36.68 -9.88 14.65
CA GLU A 525 36.31 -10.50 15.93
C GLU A 525 34.80 -10.73 16.03
N ALA A 526 33.97 -9.81 15.53
CA ALA A 526 32.51 -9.89 15.65
C ALA A 526 31.83 -10.78 14.59
N TYR A 527 32.31 -10.77 13.35
CA TYR A 527 31.64 -11.43 12.22
C TYR A 527 32.48 -12.54 11.57
N GLY A 528 33.67 -12.80 12.11
CA GLY A 528 34.62 -13.79 11.62
C GLY A 528 35.47 -13.32 10.43
N VAL A 529 36.54 -14.06 10.15
CA VAL A 529 37.46 -13.80 9.04
C VAL A 529 36.79 -13.81 7.66
N ALA A 530 35.66 -14.51 7.52
CA ALA A 530 34.84 -14.51 6.30
C ALA A 530 34.18 -13.14 6.02
N PHE A 531 33.93 -12.31 7.04
CA PHE A 531 33.36 -10.97 6.85
C PHE A 531 34.33 -10.03 6.13
N VAL A 532 35.63 -10.11 6.45
CA VAL A 532 36.71 -9.35 5.80
C VAL A 532 37.15 -9.98 4.48
N SER A 533 36.75 -11.25 4.23
CA SER A 533 37.16 -11.98 3.03
C SER A 533 36.69 -11.34 1.72
N ALA A 534 35.63 -10.52 1.75
CA ALA A 534 35.09 -9.82 0.60
C ALA A 534 34.77 -8.36 0.91
N PHE A 535 35.42 -7.43 0.22
CA PHE A 535 35.26 -5.99 0.44
C PHE A 535 34.84 -5.26 -0.82
N ARG A 536 33.87 -4.34 -0.71
CA ARG A 536 33.50 -3.40 -1.78
C ARG A 536 33.82 -1.99 -1.31
N LEU A 537 34.81 -1.36 -1.92
CA LEU A 537 35.21 0.00 -1.61
C LEU A 537 34.57 0.96 -2.61
N SER A 538 33.88 1.97 -2.11
CA SER A 538 33.37 3.08 -2.95
C SER A 538 34.42 4.20 -3.00
N PRO A 539 34.46 5.02 -4.07
CA PRO A 539 35.40 6.14 -4.13
C PRO A 539 35.21 7.09 -2.94
N SER A 540 36.31 7.41 -2.26
CA SER A 540 36.35 8.28 -1.08
C SER A 540 37.63 9.12 -1.07
N PRO A 541 37.70 10.25 -0.34
CA PRO A 541 38.89 11.11 -0.32
C PRO A 541 40.16 10.39 0.16
N SER A 542 39.99 9.36 1.00
CA SER A 542 41.07 8.53 1.55
C SER A 542 41.17 7.16 0.89
N PHE A 543 40.64 7.01 -0.33
CA PHE A 543 40.55 5.75 -1.06
C PHE A 543 41.88 4.99 -1.14
N THR A 544 42.98 5.67 -1.43
CA THR A 544 44.33 5.06 -1.49
C THR A 544 44.77 4.48 -0.15
N VAL A 545 44.43 5.11 0.98
CA VAL A 545 44.78 4.65 2.34
C VAL A 545 44.01 3.37 2.67
N TRP A 546 42.72 3.33 2.34
CA TRP A 546 41.88 2.13 2.50
C TRP A 546 42.36 0.97 1.65
N VAL A 547 42.67 1.20 0.37
CA VAL A 547 43.20 0.13 -0.49
C VAL A 547 44.55 -0.36 0.02
N THR A 548 45.46 0.53 0.41
CA THR A 548 46.77 0.13 0.96
C THR A 548 46.63 -0.69 2.24
N GLY A 549 45.73 -0.28 3.15
CA GLY A 549 45.47 -0.97 4.40
C GLY A 549 44.76 -2.31 4.22
N LEU A 550 43.74 -2.38 3.37
CA LEU A 550 43.03 -3.61 3.04
C LEU A 550 43.95 -4.61 2.33
N LEU A 551 44.82 -4.15 1.45
CA LEU A 551 45.81 -5.01 0.79
C LEU A 551 46.88 -5.50 1.77
N SER A 552 47.20 -4.73 2.81
CA SER A 552 48.09 -5.16 3.89
C SER A 552 47.45 -6.20 4.83
N SER A 553 46.15 -6.44 4.72
CA SER A 553 45.44 -7.49 5.47
C SER A 553 45.70 -8.86 4.85
N CYS A 554 46.23 -9.80 5.64
CA CYS A 554 46.49 -11.18 5.22
C CYS A 554 45.23 -12.05 5.09
N SER A 555 44.02 -11.47 5.16
CA SER A 555 42.74 -12.20 5.18
C SER A 555 41.80 -11.88 4.02
N LEU A 556 42.14 -10.87 3.20
CA LEU A 556 41.30 -10.44 2.09
C LEU A 556 41.40 -11.43 0.92
N THR A 557 40.25 -11.95 0.47
CA THR A 557 40.18 -12.91 -0.65
C THR A 557 39.50 -12.35 -1.89
N SER A 558 38.66 -11.34 -1.72
CA SER A 558 37.86 -10.71 -2.77
C SER A 558 37.80 -9.20 -2.56
N LEU A 559 38.17 -8.43 -3.59
CA LEU A 559 38.16 -6.97 -3.56
C LEU A 559 37.40 -6.42 -4.77
N CYS A 560 36.34 -5.66 -4.53
CA CYS A 560 35.55 -4.98 -5.56
C CYS A 560 35.80 -3.48 -5.49
N LEU A 561 36.37 -2.92 -6.56
CA LEU A 561 36.67 -1.50 -6.73
C LEU A 561 35.90 -0.95 -7.94
N ASP A 562 34.61 -1.24 -8.05
CA ASP A 562 33.80 -0.86 -9.20
C ASP A 562 33.46 0.64 -9.18
N ALA A 563 33.50 1.29 -10.34
CA ALA A 563 33.16 2.71 -10.51
C ALA A 563 33.98 3.68 -9.61
N CYS A 564 35.23 3.31 -9.29
CA CYS A 564 36.12 4.11 -8.45
C CYS A 564 36.98 5.11 -9.24
N HIS A 565 36.78 5.27 -10.55
CA HIS A 565 37.57 6.15 -11.41
C HIS A 565 39.09 5.87 -11.35
N LEU A 566 39.48 4.59 -11.20
CA LEU A 566 40.90 4.19 -11.06
C LEU A 566 41.76 4.61 -12.26
N GLY A 567 41.19 4.62 -13.46
CA GLY A 567 41.91 4.99 -14.68
C GLY A 567 42.19 6.49 -14.82
N THR A 568 41.47 7.35 -14.09
CA THR A 568 41.54 8.81 -14.24
C THR A 568 41.99 9.52 -12.97
N GLN A 569 41.45 9.17 -11.79
CA GLN A 569 41.67 9.87 -10.52
C GLN A 569 42.63 9.14 -9.57
N HIS A 570 42.69 7.80 -9.64
CA HIS A 570 43.43 6.98 -8.68
C HIS A 570 44.42 6.01 -9.34
N LEU A 571 45.11 6.45 -10.39
CA LEU A 571 46.09 5.62 -11.13
C LEU A 571 47.19 4.98 -10.25
N PRO A 572 47.71 5.62 -9.18
CA PRO A 572 48.68 4.99 -8.28
C PRO A 572 48.14 3.73 -7.58
N VAL A 573 46.83 3.60 -7.39
CA VAL A 573 46.22 2.42 -6.74
C VAL A 573 46.40 1.16 -7.57
N LEU A 574 46.35 1.28 -8.90
CA LEU A 574 46.63 0.15 -9.81
C LEU A 574 48.03 -0.43 -9.59
N THR A 575 48.96 0.38 -9.07
CA THR A 575 50.31 -0.07 -8.76
C THR A 575 50.42 -0.87 -7.46
N LEU A 576 49.48 -0.66 -6.54
CA LEU A 576 49.42 -1.34 -5.25
C LEU A 576 48.73 -2.70 -5.34
N LEU A 577 47.73 -2.84 -6.23
CA LEU A 577 46.92 -4.06 -6.36
C LEU A 577 47.72 -5.32 -6.74
N GLY A 578 48.88 -5.16 -7.37
CA GLY A 578 49.73 -6.30 -7.73
C GLY A 578 50.69 -6.74 -6.63
N ALA A 579 51.15 -5.84 -5.76
CA ALA A 579 52.31 -6.07 -4.89
C ALA A 579 52.00 -6.58 -3.48
N SER A 580 50.76 -6.42 -2.99
CA SER A 580 50.55 -6.31 -1.54
C SER A 580 49.69 -7.40 -0.87
N CYS A 581 48.94 -8.24 -1.60
CA CYS A 581 48.04 -9.21 -0.96
C CYS A 581 48.16 -10.63 -1.56
N PRO A 582 48.87 -11.57 -0.90
CA PRO A 582 49.03 -12.93 -1.40
C PRO A 582 47.74 -13.77 -1.30
N THR A 583 46.75 -13.36 -0.51
CA THR A 583 45.49 -14.10 -0.30
C THR A 583 44.37 -13.72 -1.27
N LEU A 584 44.54 -12.65 -2.04
CA LEU A 584 43.51 -12.16 -2.96
C LEU A 584 43.30 -13.13 -4.12
N ARG A 585 42.06 -13.62 -4.29
CA ARG A 585 41.62 -14.55 -5.34
C ARG A 585 40.74 -13.89 -6.39
N PHE A 586 39.94 -12.90 -6.00
CA PHE A 586 39.03 -12.16 -6.87
C PHE A 586 39.28 -10.64 -6.82
N LEU A 587 39.38 -10.01 -7.99
CA LEU A 587 39.51 -8.56 -8.13
C LEU A 587 38.52 -8.03 -9.16
N SER A 588 37.60 -7.16 -8.76
CA SER A 588 36.68 -6.46 -9.66
C SER A 588 37.09 -5.01 -9.85
N LEU A 589 37.21 -4.60 -11.11
CA LEU A 589 37.60 -3.26 -11.56
C LEU A 589 36.60 -2.73 -12.60
N ARG A 590 35.31 -3.03 -12.44
CA ARG A 590 34.31 -2.65 -13.43
C ARG A 590 34.11 -1.14 -13.51
N TYR A 591 33.82 -0.62 -14.71
CA TYR A 591 33.46 0.79 -14.94
C TYR A 591 34.46 1.80 -14.35
N ASN A 592 35.77 1.55 -14.47
CA ASN A 592 36.81 2.39 -13.87
C ASN A 592 37.50 3.36 -14.84
N HIS A 593 37.02 3.46 -16.07
CA HIS A 593 37.67 4.19 -17.16
C HIS A 593 39.13 3.74 -17.38
N LEU A 594 39.41 2.44 -17.25
CA LEU A 594 40.75 1.91 -17.46
C LEU A 594 41.18 2.08 -18.93
N SER A 595 42.30 2.76 -19.14
CA SER A 595 42.97 2.82 -20.45
C SER A 595 43.90 1.63 -20.67
N ASN A 596 44.36 1.45 -21.92
CA ASN A 596 45.37 0.44 -22.24
C ASN A 596 46.66 0.61 -21.41
N ASP A 597 47.04 1.86 -21.10
CA ASP A 597 48.18 2.19 -20.25
C ASP A 597 47.92 1.88 -18.78
N ALA A 598 46.68 2.05 -18.31
CA ALA A 598 46.26 1.68 -16.96
C ALA A 598 46.36 0.15 -16.76
N VAL A 599 45.94 -0.65 -17.75
CA VAL A 599 46.11 -2.11 -17.75
C VAL A 599 47.59 -2.48 -17.80
N ARG A 600 48.43 -1.78 -18.59
CA ARG A 600 49.88 -2.00 -18.61
C ARG A 600 50.54 -1.66 -17.27
N SER A 601 50.07 -0.61 -16.60
CA SER A 601 50.51 -0.27 -15.24
C SER A 601 50.13 -1.39 -14.27
N LEU A 602 48.86 -1.80 -14.24
CA LEU A 602 48.38 -2.89 -13.38
C LEU A 602 49.23 -4.17 -13.57
N THR A 603 49.49 -4.55 -14.82
CA THR A 603 50.20 -5.78 -15.21
C THR A 603 51.71 -5.65 -15.34
N ALA A 604 52.31 -4.54 -14.88
CA ALA A 604 53.74 -4.30 -15.04
C ALA A 604 54.61 -5.42 -14.44
N ARG A 605 55.73 -5.72 -15.10
CA ARG A 605 56.61 -6.84 -14.78
C ARG A 605 57.07 -6.76 -13.31
N GLY A 606 56.92 -7.87 -12.58
CA GLY A 606 57.30 -7.96 -11.17
C GLY A 606 56.22 -7.53 -10.17
N ARG A 607 55.03 -7.12 -10.62
CA ARG A 607 53.90 -6.84 -9.71
C ARG A 607 53.22 -8.13 -9.25
N TYR A 608 52.79 -8.96 -10.19
CA TYR A 608 52.21 -10.26 -9.89
C TYR A 608 53.29 -11.36 -9.95
N TYR A 609 53.86 -11.72 -8.80
CA TYR A 609 54.81 -12.83 -8.68
C TYR A 609 54.10 -14.19 -8.81
N LYS A 610 54.88 -15.29 -8.98
CA LYS A 610 54.35 -16.67 -8.93
C LYS A 610 53.62 -17.00 -7.61
N SER A 611 53.81 -16.20 -6.57
CA SER A 611 53.12 -16.30 -5.28
C SER A 611 51.76 -15.61 -5.22
N SER A 612 51.32 -14.92 -6.28
CA SER A 612 49.98 -14.35 -6.35
C SER A 612 48.93 -15.46 -6.47
N ASN A 613 47.88 -15.41 -5.64
CA ASN A 613 46.74 -16.33 -5.72
C ASN A 613 45.55 -15.76 -6.50
N LEU A 614 45.75 -14.69 -7.28
CA LEU A 614 44.67 -14.06 -8.03
C LEU A 614 44.19 -15.01 -9.14
N THR A 615 43.02 -15.60 -8.96
CA THR A 615 42.39 -16.55 -9.89
C THR A 615 41.44 -15.87 -10.86
N MET A 616 40.84 -14.75 -10.48
CA MET A 616 39.75 -14.12 -11.24
C MET A 616 39.86 -12.61 -11.21
N ILE A 617 39.74 -12.00 -12.39
CA ILE A 617 39.76 -10.54 -12.56
C ILE A 617 38.60 -10.07 -13.47
N ASP A 618 37.86 -9.08 -13.01
CA ASP A 618 36.76 -8.49 -13.78
C ASP A 618 37.14 -7.07 -14.19
N VAL A 619 37.23 -6.82 -15.50
CA VAL A 619 37.50 -5.48 -16.06
C VAL A 619 36.35 -5.00 -16.95
N SER A 620 35.16 -5.57 -16.77
CA SER A 620 33.98 -5.26 -17.58
C SER A 620 33.56 -3.78 -17.49
N GLY A 621 32.99 -3.23 -18.55
CA GLY A 621 32.54 -1.83 -18.57
C GLY A 621 33.67 -0.79 -18.65
N ASN A 622 34.89 -1.20 -18.99
CA ASN A 622 35.98 -0.30 -19.33
C ASN A 622 36.13 -0.27 -20.87
N PRO A 623 35.53 0.72 -21.57
CA PRO A 623 35.49 0.71 -23.03
C PRO A 623 36.86 0.98 -23.66
N PHE A 624 37.07 0.47 -24.87
CA PHE A 624 38.27 0.66 -25.71
C PHE A 624 39.55 -0.04 -25.23
N LEU A 625 39.42 -1.18 -24.54
CA LEU A 625 40.57 -2.03 -24.25
C LEU A 625 41.02 -2.79 -25.51
N SER A 626 42.30 -2.69 -25.82
CA SER A 626 42.93 -3.33 -26.98
C SER A 626 43.24 -4.81 -26.72
N GLU A 627 43.35 -5.60 -27.79
CA GLU A 627 43.78 -7.00 -27.72
C GLU A 627 45.12 -7.18 -26.99
N LYS A 628 46.04 -6.21 -27.12
CA LYS A 628 47.31 -6.20 -26.38
C LYS A 628 47.12 -6.12 -24.87
N SER A 629 46.13 -5.34 -24.41
CA SER A 629 45.82 -5.22 -22.99
C SER A 629 45.14 -6.47 -22.43
N VAL A 630 44.29 -7.15 -23.22
CA VAL A 630 43.76 -8.47 -22.88
C VAL A 630 44.89 -9.52 -22.82
N GLY A 631 45.84 -9.45 -23.74
CA GLY A 631 47.06 -10.27 -23.73
C GLY A 631 47.91 -10.10 -22.46
N LEU A 632 47.98 -8.89 -21.91
CA LEU A 632 48.69 -8.64 -20.65
C LEU A 632 47.96 -9.21 -19.43
N LEU A 633 46.63 -9.19 -19.41
CA LEU A 633 45.83 -9.78 -18.33
C LEU A 633 45.86 -11.31 -18.35
N THR A 634 45.82 -11.92 -19.53
CA THR A 634 45.94 -13.38 -19.71
C THR A 634 47.34 -13.91 -19.40
N ALA A 635 48.38 -13.07 -19.47
CA ALA A 635 49.75 -13.44 -19.10
C ALA A 635 50.00 -13.48 -17.58
N LEU A 636 49.01 -13.16 -16.75
CA LEU A 636 49.13 -13.22 -15.29
C LEU A 636 49.20 -14.68 -14.81
N PRO A 637 50.16 -15.03 -13.93
CA PRO A 637 50.57 -16.42 -13.70
C PRO A 637 49.51 -17.35 -13.06
N SER A 638 48.54 -16.80 -12.33
CA SER A 638 47.54 -17.57 -11.57
C SER A 638 46.10 -17.32 -12.01
N VAL A 639 45.90 -16.42 -12.98
CA VAL A 639 44.56 -16.00 -13.43
C VAL A 639 43.94 -17.06 -14.33
N GLN A 640 42.79 -17.56 -13.92
CA GLN A 640 42.01 -18.59 -14.60
C GLN A 640 40.78 -18.03 -15.30
N LEU A 641 40.23 -16.90 -14.84
CA LEU A 641 39.03 -16.31 -15.43
C LEU A 641 39.14 -14.79 -15.55
N ILE A 642 38.78 -14.25 -16.71
CA ILE A 642 38.72 -12.81 -16.98
C ILE A 642 37.34 -12.44 -17.54
N TYR A 643 36.66 -11.47 -16.90
CA TYR A 643 35.43 -10.89 -17.43
C TYR A 643 35.72 -9.62 -18.23
N LEU A 644 35.19 -9.57 -19.46
CA LEU A 644 35.51 -8.53 -20.46
C LEU A 644 34.26 -7.85 -21.06
N SER A 645 33.08 -8.00 -20.47
CA SER A 645 31.84 -7.42 -21.02
C SER A 645 31.96 -5.91 -21.22
N ASP A 646 31.36 -5.36 -22.28
CA ASP A 646 31.35 -3.91 -22.56
C ASP A 646 32.73 -3.24 -22.67
N THR A 647 33.81 -4.00 -22.96
CA THR A 647 35.16 -3.44 -23.11
C THR A 647 35.50 -3.03 -24.55
N GLY A 648 34.70 -3.44 -25.54
CA GLY A 648 34.96 -3.20 -26.96
C GLY A 648 36.14 -3.99 -27.54
N ALA A 649 36.74 -4.91 -26.77
CA ALA A 649 37.82 -5.75 -27.24
C ALA A 649 37.28 -6.86 -28.18
N SER A 650 37.63 -6.78 -29.46
CA SER A 650 37.40 -7.87 -30.42
C SER A 650 38.27 -9.06 -30.02
N CYS A 651 37.70 -10.20 -29.65
CA CYS A 651 38.47 -11.41 -29.36
C CYS A 651 38.79 -12.16 -30.66
N VAL A 652 39.70 -11.65 -31.50
CA VAL A 652 40.42 -12.51 -32.47
C VAL A 652 41.73 -12.95 -31.80
N ILE A 653 41.61 -13.68 -30.70
CA ILE A 653 42.78 -14.18 -29.98
C ILE A 653 43.15 -15.53 -30.60
N HIS A 654 44.21 -15.56 -31.40
CA HIS A 654 44.94 -16.79 -31.65
C HIS A 654 45.43 -17.34 -30.31
N ALA A 655 44.73 -18.39 -29.84
CA ALA A 655 44.99 -19.20 -28.64
C ALA A 655 46.29 -18.85 -27.90
N PRO A 656 46.24 -18.10 -26.78
CA PRO A 656 47.37 -18.03 -25.90
C PRO A 656 47.48 -19.40 -25.23
N ARG A 657 48.66 -19.99 -25.33
CA ARG A 657 49.03 -21.24 -24.69
C ARG A 657 48.64 -21.25 -23.20
N TYR A 658 47.60 -22.02 -22.89
CA TYR A 658 47.23 -22.64 -21.60
C TYR A 658 46.68 -21.74 -20.47
N ARG A 659 45.48 -22.14 -19.96
CA ARG A 659 44.89 -21.95 -18.60
C ARG A 659 43.85 -20.85 -18.28
N THR A 660 43.55 -19.89 -19.15
CA THR A 660 42.65 -18.77 -18.79
C THR A 660 41.39 -18.69 -19.68
N ILE A 661 40.21 -18.66 -19.05
CA ILE A 661 38.88 -18.54 -19.67
C ILE A 661 38.50 -17.05 -19.78
N LEU A 662 37.93 -16.65 -20.92
CA LEU A 662 37.44 -15.30 -21.18
C LEU A 662 35.92 -15.32 -21.23
N CYS A 663 35.26 -14.49 -20.42
CA CYS A 663 33.80 -14.45 -20.31
C CYS A 663 33.27 -13.09 -20.80
N LEU A 664 32.44 -13.12 -21.86
CA LEU A 664 31.74 -11.98 -22.44
C LEU A 664 30.25 -12.16 -22.14
N MET A 665 29.65 -11.30 -21.31
CA MET A 665 28.19 -11.30 -21.13
C MET A 665 27.52 -10.54 -22.27
N ASP A 666 27.55 -11.16 -23.44
CA ASP A 666 26.58 -11.01 -24.54
C ASP A 666 26.46 -12.40 -25.19
N GLY A 667 25.95 -13.37 -24.43
CA GLY A 667 25.53 -14.70 -24.92
C GLY A 667 26.59 -15.64 -25.54
N SER A 668 27.82 -15.20 -25.81
CA SER A 668 28.85 -16.02 -26.43
C SER A 668 29.98 -16.35 -25.46
N VAL A 669 29.87 -17.50 -24.79
CA VAL A 669 31.03 -18.19 -24.24
C VAL A 669 31.83 -18.74 -25.43
N ILE A 670 33.06 -18.26 -25.62
CA ILE A 670 33.99 -18.88 -26.56
C ILE A 670 34.70 -20.00 -25.79
N GLU A 671 34.11 -21.19 -25.75
CA GLU A 671 34.78 -22.40 -25.28
C GLU A 671 34.62 -23.54 -26.30
N GLY A 672 35.75 -24.04 -26.79
CA GLY A 672 35.86 -25.49 -26.92
C GLY A 672 35.98 -26.06 -25.51
N TRP A 673 35.36 -27.21 -25.28
CA TRP A 673 35.20 -27.97 -24.03
C TRP A 673 33.82 -27.79 -23.35
N ASN A 674 33.07 -28.90 -23.32
CA ASN A 674 31.74 -29.06 -22.74
C ASN A 674 31.75 -28.77 -21.22
N MET A 675 30.94 -27.81 -20.78
CA MET A 675 30.50 -27.70 -19.37
C MET A 675 28.98 -27.52 -19.34
N GLN A 676 28.32 -28.35 -18.54
CA GLN A 676 26.88 -28.35 -18.28
C GLN A 676 26.53 -27.19 -17.33
N TYR A 677 25.44 -26.47 -17.61
CA TYR A 677 24.93 -25.41 -16.74
C TYR A 677 24.19 -25.98 -15.51
N LEU A 678 24.38 -25.34 -14.35
CA LEU A 678 23.65 -25.59 -13.10
C LEU A 678 22.85 -24.33 -12.75
N GLU A 679 21.52 -24.44 -12.71
CA GLU A 679 20.63 -23.35 -12.34
C GLU A 679 20.05 -23.63 -10.94
N PHE A 680 20.14 -22.67 -10.02
CA PHE A 680 19.63 -22.78 -8.65
C PHE A 680 18.32 -22.02 -8.52
N GLN A 681 17.22 -22.71 -8.22
CA GLN A 681 16.00 -22.07 -7.70
C GLN A 681 15.79 -22.44 -6.24
N LEU A 682 15.71 -21.41 -5.38
CA LEU A 682 15.35 -21.52 -3.97
C LEU A 682 13.84 -21.29 -3.82
N HIS A 683 13.09 -22.33 -3.49
CA HIS A 683 11.73 -22.17 -2.97
C HIS A 683 11.74 -22.24 -1.44
N LYS A 684 11.09 -21.25 -0.82
CA LYS A 684 10.93 -21.14 0.63
C LYS A 684 9.60 -21.78 1.03
N VAL A 685 9.65 -22.83 1.85
CA VAL A 685 8.49 -23.32 2.61
C VAL A 685 8.87 -23.28 4.10
N GLY A 686 7.90 -22.93 4.93
CA GLY A 686 8.06 -22.43 6.31
C GLY A 686 8.78 -23.36 7.31
N CYS A 687 9.13 -22.71 8.43
CA CYS A 687 9.70 -23.25 9.67
C CYS A 687 11.07 -23.95 9.58
N GLY A 688 12.11 -23.14 9.42
CA GLY A 688 13.23 -23.11 10.38
C GLY A 688 13.96 -24.42 10.70
N ARG A 689 14.48 -25.12 9.69
CA ARG A 689 15.78 -25.86 9.70
C ARG A 689 16.01 -26.46 8.30
N ILE A 690 17.13 -26.13 7.67
CA ILE A 690 17.57 -26.74 6.39
C ILE A 690 18.38 -27.98 6.75
N THR A 691 17.90 -29.18 6.45
CA THR A 691 18.66 -30.41 6.71
C THR A 691 18.99 -31.28 5.50
N GLU A 692 18.39 -31.08 4.32
CA GLU A 692 18.77 -31.84 3.12
C GLU A 692 18.68 -31.01 1.82
N LEU A 693 19.66 -31.20 0.95
CA LEU A 693 19.81 -30.56 -0.36
C LEU A 693 19.67 -31.65 -1.43
N THR A 694 18.51 -31.73 -2.10
CA THR A 694 18.24 -32.73 -3.13
C THR A 694 18.53 -32.14 -4.53
N ILE A 695 19.44 -32.78 -5.26
CA ILE A 695 19.89 -32.38 -6.62
C ILE A 695 19.08 -33.16 -7.66
N PHE A 696 18.37 -32.48 -8.57
CA PHE A 696 17.75 -33.11 -9.73
C PHE A 696 18.59 -32.89 -11.00
N TRP A 697 18.95 -33.99 -11.68
CA TRP A 697 19.54 -33.97 -13.02
C TRP A 697 18.41 -34.00 -14.05
N LYS A 698 18.33 -33.01 -14.95
CA LYS A 698 17.42 -33.06 -16.11
C LYS A 698 18.21 -32.89 -17.39
N THR A 699 18.49 -34.00 -18.05
CA THR A 699 19.06 -34.03 -19.41
C THR A 699 17.93 -33.84 -20.41
N LEU A 700 17.89 -32.68 -21.07
CA LEU A 700 16.95 -32.43 -22.17
C LEU A 700 17.63 -32.81 -23.49
N ILE A 701 17.35 -34.03 -23.96
CA ILE A 701 17.66 -34.46 -25.33
C ILE A 701 16.51 -33.96 -26.22
N LEU A 702 16.78 -32.98 -27.07
CA LEU A 702 15.89 -32.66 -28.20
C LEU A 702 16.31 -33.49 -29.42
N PRO A 703 15.37 -34.11 -30.15
CA PRO A 703 15.69 -35.01 -31.27
C PRO A 703 16.27 -34.23 -32.46
N GLN A 704 17.31 -34.79 -33.06
CA GLN A 704 17.74 -34.42 -34.41
C GLN A 704 16.60 -34.67 -35.40
N ALA A 705 16.08 -33.60 -36.01
CA ALA A 705 15.30 -33.71 -37.23
C ALA A 705 16.25 -34.09 -38.38
N THR A 706 16.31 -35.40 -38.67
CA THR A 706 16.90 -35.91 -39.91
C THR A 706 16.02 -35.55 -41.09
N ASN A 707 16.59 -34.76 -42.00
CA ASN A 707 16.18 -34.67 -43.40
C ASN A 707 16.06 -36.07 -44.03
N ARG A 708 14.94 -36.40 -44.69
CA ARG A 708 14.88 -37.29 -45.87
C ARG A 708 13.48 -37.30 -46.52
N ARG A 709 13.44 -36.81 -47.78
CA ARG A 709 12.63 -37.21 -48.96
C ARG A 709 11.10 -37.27 -48.75
N LEU A 710 10.27 -36.49 -49.45
CA LEU A 710 10.16 -36.22 -50.90
C LEU A 710 9.69 -34.78 -51.13
#